data_AF-A0A351UQK8-F1
#
_entry.id   AF-A0A351UQK8-F1
#
_cell.length_a   1.000
_cell.length_b   1.000
_cell.length_c   1.000
_cell.angle_alpha   90.00
_cell.angle_beta   90.00
_cell.angle_gamma   90.00
#
_symmetry.space_group_name_H-M   'P 1'
#
loop_
_entity.id
_entity.type
_entity.pdbx_description
1 polymer ?
#
loop_
_entity_poly.entity_id
_entity_poly.type
_entity_poly.pdbx_seq_one_letter_code
_entity_poly.pdbx_strand_id
1 'polypeptide(L)'
;MKQNGKWKAVIFILIVVGILIGNHYFGWSDYLGDMNRLMKIKDSVEDNTAAVFAIYTVITIIGCVVLALPGVTFALFAGMLFGPWKGILACLFATTLGAAMAFLVGRFFLKDAVKPMLEKNKILKKLLFTKDGKSELVVLMITRMVPIFPYNLQNFAYGITDIGFWKYTAYTFVFMFPGVSFFTIGAAGLTAGEDKWKYFLTAAVLAVLVTAAGLLIRKKFLKEEPEERTQAVILFTRVPEAGKTKTRLMPYLTGEECKELHMAFLKDIRMALQSVQADRYVFFTPPEKEAEIRELLPDMEGYYPQSGDTLGDRMQQAFEEIFRKNYQKAVLTGTDIPQLTAADYEEAMKLLDTNDVIISPTEDGGYYLIGMKAAEDIFDVPHYGTNTVWEDTVANIEKRGRKAGFGNSHLDIDTKEDLEVFTKRLEEGKVSAPHTEAWLKQRQREECIHCGKCTRSCLFLEKYHMDLKGFLEHPELAYHCFLCGRCTAVCPKGIDGREIALQHREQKVKSEGNRVTDPAYRAILWEKNQYQFANYKNASYESVLFTGCNFVSFYPKTADYLIQELRQRGIGVLYECCGKPTAELGAGKDAEVHLQQMERRLKEAGVKELIMVCPNCYYYMKGRVNLRLVSIYDKLAELGMGQRIPGGLPFYYPCPDREEKVFLKGIRRFMEAEERDAFPEVQCCGLGGCAVAKEPALAKEMEKLAEAAGEAELYTYCASCVSNFRRNGYGRAEHVLSKILNVQEKVPLGVTPILHRAVRKWK
;
A
#
# COMPACT_ATOMS: atom_id res chain seq x y z
N MET A 1 -25.09 44.26 -10.69
CA MET A 1 -26.08 43.42 -11.40
C MET A 1 -25.70 41.93 -11.37
N LYS A 2 -25.69 41.25 -10.21
CA LYS A 2 -25.13 39.89 -10.02
C LYS A 2 -26.11 38.89 -9.36
N GLN A 3 -27.42 39.06 -9.57
CA GLN A 3 -28.46 38.25 -8.89
C GLN A 3 -29.41 37.47 -9.83
N ASN A 4 -29.24 37.52 -11.15
CA ASN A 4 -30.26 37.01 -12.09
C ASN A 4 -30.26 35.50 -12.35
N GLY A 5 -29.24 34.74 -11.93
CA GLY A 5 -29.16 33.29 -12.21
C GLY A 5 -29.82 32.38 -11.16
N LYS A 6 -29.89 32.82 -9.89
CA LYS A 6 -30.32 31.96 -8.78
C LYS A 6 -31.82 31.61 -8.84
N TRP A 7 -32.66 32.54 -9.29
CA TRP A 7 -34.10 32.30 -9.35
C TRP A 7 -34.48 31.25 -10.40
N LYS A 8 -33.77 31.20 -11.54
CA LYS A 8 -33.95 30.14 -12.56
C LYS A 8 -33.66 28.75 -11.98
N ALA A 9 -32.58 28.60 -11.22
CA ALA A 9 -32.25 27.34 -10.55
C ALA A 9 -33.30 26.95 -9.50
N VAL A 10 -33.82 27.91 -8.73
CA VAL A 10 -34.91 27.68 -7.77
C VAL A 10 -36.20 27.23 -8.47
N ILE A 11 -36.59 27.86 -9.58
CA ILE A 11 -37.74 27.45 -10.39
C ILE A 11 -37.55 26.02 -10.91
N PHE A 12 -36.36 25.69 -11.42
CA PHE A 12 -36.04 24.34 -11.87
C PHE A 12 -36.18 23.30 -10.74
N ILE A 13 -35.67 23.60 -9.55
CA ILE A 13 -35.81 22.73 -8.37
C ILE A 13 -37.29 22.57 -7.99
N LEU A 14 -38.08 23.65 -7.98
CA LEU A 14 -39.51 23.60 -7.67
C LEU A 14 -40.30 22.76 -8.68
N ILE A 15 -39.97 22.84 -9.97
CA ILE A 15 -40.57 22.01 -11.02
C ILE A 15 -40.23 20.53 -10.78
N VAL A 16 -38.96 20.20 -10.53
CA VAL A 16 -38.53 18.82 -10.26
C VAL A 16 -39.18 18.26 -9.00
N VAL A 17 -39.22 19.04 -7.91
CA VAL A 17 -39.89 18.64 -6.66
C VAL A 17 -41.39 18.46 -6.88
N GLY A 18 -42.04 19.36 -7.62
CA GLY A 18 -43.46 19.23 -7.96
C GLY A 18 -43.78 17.97 -8.77
N ILE A 19 -42.91 17.60 -9.72
CA ILE A 19 -43.03 16.35 -10.48
C ILE A 19 -42.87 15.13 -9.58
N LEU A 20 -41.88 15.13 -8.68
CA LEU A 20 -41.62 14.03 -7.75
C LEU A 20 -42.79 13.82 -6.78
N ILE A 21 -43.35 14.92 -6.25
CA ILE A 21 -44.55 14.89 -5.41
C ILE A 21 -45.75 14.37 -6.21
N GLY A 22 -45.96 14.87 -7.43
CA GLY A 22 -47.01 14.38 -8.32
C GLY A 22 -46.89 12.89 -8.62
N ASN A 23 -45.69 12.39 -8.88
CA ASN A 23 -45.47 10.97 -9.08
C ASN A 23 -45.77 10.14 -7.82
N HIS A 24 -45.41 10.63 -6.63
CA HIS A 24 -45.72 9.95 -5.37
C HIS A 24 -47.24 9.85 -5.13
N TYR A 25 -48.00 10.88 -5.49
CA TYR A 25 -49.46 10.90 -5.31
C TYR A 25 -50.22 10.12 -6.39
N PHE A 26 -49.82 10.22 -7.65
CA PHE A 26 -50.56 9.65 -8.77
C PHE A 26 -50.03 8.29 -9.25
N GLY A 27 -48.85 7.86 -8.79
CA GLY A 27 -48.29 6.54 -9.10
C GLY A 27 -47.99 6.28 -10.58
N TRP A 28 -47.79 7.32 -11.40
CA TRP A 28 -47.62 7.17 -12.85
C TRP A 28 -46.35 6.40 -13.24
N SER A 29 -45.29 6.46 -12.42
CA SER A 29 -44.09 5.64 -12.61
C SER A 29 -44.35 4.14 -12.46
N ASP A 30 -45.15 3.74 -11.47
CA ASP A 30 -45.57 2.33 -11.29
C ASP A 30 -46.51 1.90 -12.42
N TYR A 31 -47.38 2.80 -12.88
CA TYR A 31 -48.27 2.57 -14.02
C TYR A 31 -47.53 2.36 -15.35
N LEU A 32 -46.46 3.13 -15.60
CA LEU A 32 -45.62 3.01 -16.80
C LEU A 32 -44.61 1.85 -16.72
N GLY A 33 -44.34 1.31 -15.53
CA GLY A 33 -43.42 0.20 -15.28
C GLY A 33 -44.04 -1.20 -15.32
N ASP A 34 -45.37 -1.32 -15.42
CA ASP A 34 -46.10 -2.60 -15.39
C ASP A 34 -45.90 -3.42 -16.68
N MET A 35 -45.04 -4.45 -16.58
CA MET A 35 -44.65 -5.36 -17.65
C MET A 35 -45.82 -6.11 -18.30
N ASN A 36 -46.90 -6.38 -17.56
CA ASN A 36 -48.05 -7.13 -18.07
C ASN A 36 -48.93 -6.31 -19.02
N ARG A 37 -48.93 -4.97 -18.88
CA ARG A 37 -49.68 -4.06 -19.77
C ARG A 37 -48.91 -3.75 -21.04
N LEU A 38 -47.59 -3.69 -20.97
CA LEU A 38 -46.72 -3.51 -22.13
C LEU A 38 -46.81 -4.69 -23.11
N MET A 39 -47.00 -5.91 -22.62
CA MET A 39 -47.27 -7.06 -23.50
C MET A 39 -48.65 -6.97 -24.16
N LYS A 40 -49.69 -6.44 -23.49
CA LYS A 40 -50.98 -6.14 -24.14
C LYS A 40 -50.90 -5.04 -25.21
N ILE A 41 -50.01 -4.06 -25.02
CA ILE A 41 -49.72 -3.05 -26.05
C ILE A 41 -49.00 -3.72 -27.23
N LYS A 42 -48.09 -4.67 -26.99
CA LYS A 42 -47.42 -5.45 -28.05
C LYS A 42 -48.40 -6.19 -28.97
N ASP A 43 -49.48 -6.75 -28.42
CA ASP A 43 -50.53 -7.39 -29.23
C ASP A 43 -51.36 -6.38 -30.06
N SER A 44 -51.36 -5.09 -29.68
CA SER A 44 -51.97 -3.99 -30.46
C SER A 44 -51.01 -3.33 -31.45
N VAL A 45 -49.74 -3.77 -31.52
CA VAL A 45 -48.68 -3.21 -32.39
C VAL A 45 -48.75 -3.77 -33.82
N GLU A 46 -49.42 -4.91 -34.03
CA GLU A 46 -49.48 -5.55 -35.36
C GLU A 46 -50.25 -4.70 -36.40
N ASP A 47 -51.12 -3.79 -35.97
CA ASP A 47 -51.93 -2.95 -36.89
C ASP A 47 -51.39 -1.52 -37.14
N ASN A 48 -50.50 -0.96 -36.28
CA ASN A 48 -49.98 0.41 -36.50
C ASN A 48 -48.63 0.73 -35.82
N THR A 49 -47.52 0.30 -36.46
CA THR A 49 -46.15 0.50 -35.94
C THR A 49 -45.75 1.98 -35.77
N ALA A 50 -46.30 2.89 -36.58
CA ALA A 50 -45.96 4.31 -36.56
C ALA A 50 -46.51 5.02 -35.31
N ALA A 51 -47.74 4.73 -34.91
CA ALA A 51 -48.35 5.28 -33.71
C ALA A 51 -47.59 4.87 -32.44
N VAL A 52 -47.19 3.60 -32.36
CA VAL A 52 -46.44 3.04 -31.22
C VAL A 52 -45.06 3.69 -31.10
N PHE A 53 -44.37 3.90 -32.23
CA PHE A 53 -43.10 4.62 -32.26
C PHE A 53 -43.22 6.07 -31.76
N ALA A 54 -44.28 6.77 -32.19
CA ALA A 54 -44.53 8.16 -31.75
C ALA A 54 -44.79 8.22 -30.24
N ILE A 55 -45.64 7.32 -29.71
CA ILE A 55 -45.93 7.21 -28.28
C ILE A 55 -44.66 6.90 -27.49
N TYR A 56 -43.88 5.90 -27.90
CA TYR A 56 -42.61 5.54 -27.28
C TYR A 56 -41.63 6.72 -27.24
N THR A 57 -41.56 7.49 -28.33
CA THR A 57 -40.70 8.67 -28.43
C THR A 57 -41.11 9.75 -27.44
N VAL A 58 -42.40 10.07 -27.36
CA VAL A 58 -42.94 11.06 -26.41
C VAL A 58 -42.69 10.63 -24.97
N ILE A 59 -42.96 9.37 -24.63
CA ILE A 59 -42.73 8.82 -23.29
C ILE A 59 -41.25 8.88 -22.92
N THR A 60 -40.35 8.52 -23.84
CA THR A 60 -38.90 8.55 -23.61
C THR A 60 -38.39 9.97 -23.42
N ILE A 61 -38.91 10.94 -24.19
CA ILE A 61 -38.61 12.36 -24.04
C ILE A 61 -39.01 12.86 -22.66
N ILE A 62 -40.26 12.62 -22.26
CA ILE A 62 -40.78 13.02 -20.95
C ILE A 62 -39.97 12.31 -19.86
N GLY A 63 -39.69 11.03 -20.02
CA GLY A 63 -38.88 10.25 -19.11
C GLY A 63 -37.46 10.80 -18.88
N CYS A 64 -36.80 11.23 -19.96
CA CYS A 64 -35.47 11.84 -19.92
C CYS A 64 -35.47 13.25 -19.30
N VAL A 65 -36.49 14.06 -19.57
CA VAL A 65 -36.53 15.49 -19.19
C VAL A 65 -37.20 15.72 -17.83
N VAL A 66 -38.24 14.95 -17.50
CA VAL A 66 -39.18 15.21 -16.41
C VAL A 66 -39.00 14.17 -15.29
N LEU A 67 -38.97 12.87 -15.62
CA LEU A 67 -39.06 11.79 -14.62
C LEU A 67 -37.71 11.21 -14.18
N ALA A 68 -36.59 11.67 -14.77
CA ALA A 68 -35.24 11.20 -14.48
C ALA A 68 -35.12 9.65 -14.41
N LEU A 69 -35.85 8.94 -15.28
CA LEU A 69 -35.82 7.48 -15.35
C LEU A 69 -34.51 6.96 -15.96
N PRO A 70 -33.89 5.88 -15.45
CA PRO A 70 -32.64 5.36 -15.99
C PRO A 70 -32.74 5.07 -17.49
N GLY A 71 -31.76 5.53 -18.28
CA GLY A 71 -31.77 5.35 -19.74
C GLY A 71 -31.84 3.88 -20.19
N VAL A 72 -31.36 2.96 -19.36
CA VAL A 72 -31.44 1.51 -19.56
C VAL A 72 -32.89 1.04 -19.72
N THR A 73 -33.81 1.62 -18.95
CA THR A 73 -35.23 1.27 -18.97
C THR A 73 -35.84 1.44 -20.36
N PHE A 74 -35.54 2.54 -21.05
CA PHE A 74 -36.05 2.80 -22.40
C PHE A 74 -35.46 1.84 -23.44
N ALA A 75 -34.16 1.54 -23.35
CA ALA A 75 -33.51 0.59 -24.24
C ALA A 75 -34.08 -0.84 -24.10
N LEU A 76 -34.38 -1.27 -22.87
CA LEU A 76 -35.03 -2.55 -22.62
C LEU A 76 -36.42 -2.61 -23.27
N PHE A 77 -37.24 -1.56 -23.08
CA PHE A 77 -38.57 -1.47 -23.71
C PHE A 77 -38.51 -1.45 -25.23
N ALA A 78 -37.60 -0.69 -25.82
CA ALA A 78 -37.42 -0.66 -27.27
C ALA A 78 -37.08 -2.03 -27.85
N GLY A 79 -36.22 -2.80 -27.16
CA GLY A 79 -35.82 -4.14 -27.57
C GLY A 79 -36.96 -5.15 -27.51
N MET A 80 -37.82 -5.07 -26.48
CA MET A 80 -38.98 -5.95 -26.33
C MET A 80 -40.13 -5.62 -27.28
N LEU A 81 -40.35 -4.33 -27.58
CA LEU A 81 -41.46 -3.85 -28.42
C LEU A 81 -41.17 -3.94 -29.92
N PHE A 82 -39.98 -3.50 -30.35
CA PHE A 82 -39.65 -3.36 -31.78
C PHE A 82 -38.61 -4.38 -32.26
N GLY A 83 -38.09 -5.22 -31.37
CA GLY A 83 -36.99 -6.14 -31.67
C GLY A 83 -35.63 -5.42 -31.75
N PRO A 84 -34.56 -6.12 -32.16
CA PRO A 84 -33.19 -5.63 -32.04
C PRO A 84 -32.91 -4.40 -32.90
N TRP A 85 -33.08 -4.49 -34.22
CA TRP A 85 -32.68 -3.42 -35.14
C TRP A 85 -33.59 -2.20 -35.09
N LYS A 86 -34.92 -2.42 -35.16
CA LYS A 86 -35.89 -1.31 -35.08
C LYS A 86 -35.91 -0.69 -33.68
N GLY A 87 -35.70 -1.50 -32.63
CA GLY A 87 -35.56 -1.01 -31.25
C GLY A 87 -34.31 -0.15 -31.06
N ILE A 88 -33.16 -0.51 -31.65
CA ILE A 88 -31.94 0.30 -31.58
C ILE A 88 -32.18 1.68 -32.19
N LEU A 89 -32.74 1.72 -33.39
CA LEU A 89 -33.02 2.98 -34.09
C LEU A 89 -34.05 3.84 -33.35
N ALA A 90 -35.13 3.22 -32.86
CA ALA A 90 -36.15 3.92 -32.10
C ALA A 90 -35.63 4.49 -30.78
N CYS A 91 -34.87 3.69 -30.03
CA CYS A 91 -34.28 4.13 -28.78
C CYS A 91 -33.25 5.23 -28.99
N LEU A 92 -32.36 5.09 -29.98
CA LEU A 92 -31.35 6.13 -30.27
C LEU A 92 -31.99 7.45 -30.68
N PHE A 93 -33.00 7.41 -31.53
CA PHE A 93 -33.73 8.61 -31.94
C PHE A 93 -34.40 9.29 -30.74
N ALA A 94 -35.19 8.55 -29.97
CA ALA A 94 -35.95 9.09 -28.85
C ALA A 94 -35.05 9.60 -27.71
N THR A 95 -34.01 8.84 -27.34
CA THR A 95 -33.09 9.22 -26.27
C THR A 95 -32.17 10.37 -26.66
N THR A 96 -31.76 10.47 -27.94
CA THR A 96 -31.00 11.62 -28.43
C THR A 96 -31.84 12.89 -28.39
N LEU A 97 -33.11 12.81 -28.80
CA LEU A 97 -34.02 13.96 -28.76
C LEU A 97 -34.32 14.39 -27.32
N GLY A 98 -34.55 13.42 -26.42
CA GLY A 98 -34.69 13.67 -24.98
C GLY A 98 -33.44 14.30 -24.35
N ALA A 99 -32.25 13.79 -24.67
CA ALA A 99 -30.97 14.33 -24.20
C ALA A 99 -30.70 15.74 -24.72
N ALA A 100 -31.08 16.03 -25.98
CA ALA A 100 -30.97 17.35 -26.58
C ALA A 100 -31.88 18.38 -25.87
N MET A 101 -33.11 18.00 -25.54
CA MET A 101 -34.01 18.86 -24.75
C MET A 101 -33.52 19.06 -23.32
N ALA A 102 -33.10 18.00 -22.63
CA ALA A 102 -32.54 18.11 -21.28
C ALA A 102 -31.28 19.01 -21.25
N PHE A 103 -30.45 18.95 -22.29
CA PHE A 103 -29.30 19.84 -22.47
C PHE A 103 -29.72 21.30 -22.62
N LEU A 104 -30.76 21.60 -23.42
CA LEU A 104 -31.29 22.96 -23.58
C LEU A 104 -31.87 23.49 -22.27
N VAL A 105 -32.61 22.64 -21.54
CA VAL A 105 -33.15 22.96 -20.21
C VAL A 105 -32.01 23.26 -19.24
N GLY A 106 -31.00 22.38 -19.15
CA GLY A 106 -29.83 22.59 -18.28
C GLY A 106 -29.05 23.86 -18.65
N ARG A 107 -28.90 24.15 -19.95
CA ARG A 107 -28.25 25.37 -20.43
C ARG A 107 -29.01 26.63 -20.06
N PHE A 108 -30.33 26.61 -20.17
CA PHE A 108 -31.16 27.79 -19.88
C PHE A 108 -31.29 28.04 -18.37
N PHE A 109 -31.49 26.98 -17.56
CA PHE A 109 -31.79 27.09 -16.13
C PHE A 109 -30.55 27.02 -15.22
N LEU A 110 -29.51 26.25 -15.57
CA LEU A 110 -28.41 25.90 -14.65
C LEU A 110 -27.07 26.56 -15.00
N LYS A 111 -26.82 26.93 -16.25
CA LYS A 111 -25.51 27.44 -16.70
C LYS A 111 -25.05 28.66 -15.89
N ASP A 112 -25.91 29.67 -15.75
CA ASP A 112 -25.57 30.93 -15.07
C ASP A 112 -25.33 30.76 -13.55
N ALA A 113 -25.99 29.79 -12.93
CA ALA A 113 -25.93 29.57 -11.49
C ALA A 113 -24.78 28.64 -11.07
N VAL A 114 -24.52 27.59 -11.86
CA VAL A 114 -23.64 26.48 -11.47
C VAL A 114 -22.24 26.62 -12.06
N LYS A 115 -22.08 27.21 -13.26
CA LYS A 115 -20.75 27.38 -13.90
C LYS A 115 -19.72 28.07 -12.97
N PRO A 116 -20.05 29.18 -12.26
CA PRO A 116 -19.09 29.83 -11.35
C PRO A 116 -18.72 28.97 -10.13
N MET A 117 -19.57 28.03 -9.72
CA MET A 117 -19.27 27.10 -8.63
C MET A 117 -18.34 25.98 -9.09
N LEU A 118 -18.52 25.49 -10.33
CA LEU A 118 -17.66 24.47 -10.93
C LEU A 118 -16.25 25.00 -11.22
N GLU A 119 -16.12 26.26 -11.65
CA GLU A 119 -14.82 26.90 -11.91
C GLU A 119 -13.98 27.14 -10.65
N LYS A 120 -14.57 27.10 -9.45
CA LYS A 120 -13.83 27.20 -8.18
C LYS A 120 -13.11 25.90 -7.80
N ASN A 121 -13.60 24.75 -8.26
CA ASN A 121 -12.96 23.46 -8.00
C ASN A 121 -11.95 23.15 -9.11
N LYS A 122 -10.66 23.07 -8.75
CA LYS A 122 -9.55 22.86 -9.69
C LYS A 122 -9.73 21.61 -10.56
N ILE A 123 -10.24 20.51 -9.98
CA ILE A 123 -10.43 19.23 -10.67
C ILE A 123 -11.57 19.33 -11.71
N LEU A 124 -12.73 19.85 -11.28
CA LEU A 124 -13.89 20.01 -12.15
C LEU A 124 -13.64 21.05 -13.25
N LYS A 125 -12.90 22.12 -12.94
CA LYS A 125 -12.43 23.09 -13.93
C LYS A 125 -11.56 22.42 -14.99
N LYS A 126 -10.54 21.65 -14.59
CA LYS A 126 -9.64 20.94 -15.52
C LYS A 126 -10.38 19.88 -16.36
N LEU A 127 -11.37 19.20 -15.78
CA LEU A 127 -12.11 18.13 -16.47
C LEU A 127 -13.19 18.66 -17.44
N LEU A 128 -13.85 19.77 -17.10
CA LEU A 128 -15.04 20.28 -17.82
C LEU A 128 -14.79 21.59 -18.57
N PHE A 129 -13.64 22.25 -18.38
CA PHE A 129 -13.35 23.56 -18.94
C PHE A 129 -11.85 23.71 -19.26
N THR A 130 -11.40 23.21 -20.42
CA THR A 130 -10.03 23.46 -20.92
C THR A 130 -10.04 24.48 -22.06
N LYS A 131 -8.94 25.24 -22.21
CA LYS A 131 -8.81 26.30 -23.23
C LYS A 131 -9.01 25.81 -24.67
N ASP A 132 -8.80 24.52 -24.93
CA ASP A 132 -8.85 23.93 -26.28
C ASP A 132 -10.20 23.25 -26.63
N GLY A 133 -11.14 23.14 -25.69
CA GLY A 133 -12.47 22.52 -25.90
C GLY A 133 -12.47 21.00 -26.24
N LYS A 134 -11.30 20.37 -26.36
CA LYS A 134 -11.13 18.94 -26.69
C LYS A 134 -11.44 18.02 -25.51
N SER A 135 -11.20 18.45 -24.27
CA SER A 135 -11.44 17.64 -23.07
C SER A 135 -12.93 17.35 -22.85
N GLU A 136 -13.79 18.35 -23.02
CA GLU A 136 -15.24 18.24 -22.83
C GLU A 136 -15.87 17.22 -23.79
N LEU A 137 -15.40 17.21 -25.05
CA LEU A 137 -15.82 16.25 -26.07
C LEU A 137 -15.32 14.84 -25.75
N VAL A 138 -14.07 14.68 -25.32
CA VAL A 138 -13.51 13.38 -24.91
C VAL A 138 -14.27 12.81 -23.70
N VAL A 139 -14.57 13.65 -22.70
CA VAL A 139 -15.37 13.26 -21.54
C VAL A 139 -16.75 12.79 -21.97
N LEU A 140 -17.44 13.53 -22.86
CA LEU A 140 -18.73 13.13 -23.43
C LEU A 140 -18.65 11.80 -24.18
N MET A 141 -17.63 11.59 -25.01
CA MET A 141 -17.45 10.34 -25.74
C MET A 141 -17.31 9.15 -24.79
N ILE A 142 -16.50 9.28 -23.74
CA ILE A 142 -16.22 8.21 -22.78
C ILE A 142 -17.45 7.90 -21.93
N THR A 143 -18.10 8.93 -21.37
CA THR A 143 -19.26 8.75 -20.45
C THR A 143 -20.51 8.24 -21.17
N ARG A 144 -20.66 8.49 -22.48
CA ARG A 144 -21.75 7.93 -23.28
C ARG A 144 -21.51 6.48 -23.68
N MET A 145 -20.26 6.13 -23.92
CA MET A 145 -19.86 4.78 -24.30
C MET A 145 -19.76 3.82 -23.10
N VAL A 146 -19.39 4.32 -21.92
CA VAL A 146 -19.24 3.53 -20.69
C VAL A 146 -20.36 3.87 -19.69
N PRO A 147 -21.32 2.95 -19.42
CA PRO A 147 -22.51 3.23 -18.63
C PRO A 147 -22.26 3.20 -17.11
N ILE A 148 -21.23 3.90 -16.61
CA ILE A 148 -20.91 3.98 -15.17
C ILE A 148 -21.64 5.15 -14.49
N PHE A 149 -21.89 6.25 -15.21
CA PHE A 149 -22.51 7.46 -14.65
C PHE A 149 -24.00 7.56 -14.99
N PRO A 150 -24.86 8.07 -14.08
CA PRO A 150 -26.28 8.23 -14.33
C PRO A 150 -26.57 9.14 -15.54
N TYR A 151 -27.12 8.57 -16.62
CA TYR A 151 -27.37 9.29 -17.89
C TYR A 151 -28.20 10.57 -17.74
N ASN A 152 -29.14 10.61 -16.79
CA ASN A 152 -30.01 11.77 -16.59
C ASN A 152 -29.24 12.97 -16.08
N LEU A 153 -28.39 12.77 -15.07
CA LEU A 153 -27.56 13.84 -14.53
C LEU A 153 -26.60 14.36 -15.59
N GLN A 154 -26.04 13.46 -16.42
CA GLN A 154 -25.15 13.84 -17.51
C GLN A 154 -25.83 14.76 -18.53
N ASN A 155 -27.07 14.45 -18.94
CA ASN A 155 -27.80 15.24 -19.94
C ASN A 155 -27.92 16.72 -19.53
N PHE A 156 -28.22 17.01 -18.26
CA PHE A 156 -28.28 18.37 -17.74
C PHE A 156 -26.90 18.97 -17.50
N ALA A 157 -25.94 18.18 -17.01
CA ALA A 157 -24.58 18.63 -16.70
C ALA A 157 -23.84 19.17 -17.93
N TYR A 158 -23.96 18.51 -19.09
CA TYR A 158 -23.38 19.01 -20.34
C TYR A 158 -24.01 20.33 -20.80
N GLY A 159 -25.25 20.63 -20.41
CA GLY A 159 -25.88 21.93 -20.69
C GLY A 159 -25.13 23.11 -20.05
N ILE A 160 -24.43 22.86 -18.94
CA ILE A 160 -23.65 23.84 -18.18
C ILE A 160 -22.30 24.13 -18.88
N THR A 161 -21.77 23.19 -19.66
CA THR A 161 -20.49 23.35 -20.35
C THR A 161 -20.61 24.25 -21.59
N ASP A 162 -19.49 24.49 -22.28
CA ASP A 162 -19.42 25.38 -23.44
C ASP A 162 -19.57 24.63 -24.79
N ILE A 163 -19.85 23.32 -24.77
CA ILE A 163 -20.13 22.51 -25.97
C ILE A 163 -21.31 23.11 -26.79
N GLY A 164 -21.15 23.24 -28.10
CA GLY A 164 -22.25 23.67 -28.99
C GLY A 164 -23.39 22.63 -29.07
N PHE A 165 -24.64 23.06 -29.18
CA PHE A 165 -25.83 22.18 -29.22
C PHE A 165 -25.70 21.06 -30.27
N TRP A 166 -25.36 21.40 -31.51
CA TRP A 166 -25.24 20.41 -32.59
C TRP A 166 -24.09 19.43 -32.38
N LYS A 167 -22.97 19.89 -31.79
CA LYS A 167 -21.84 19.01 -31.43
C LYS A 167 -22.27 18.02 -30.35
N TYR A 168 -22.94 18.51 -29.30
CA TYR A 168 -23.48 17.65 -28.25
C TYR A 168 -24.44 16.60 -28.81
N THR A 169 -25.42 17.01 -29.62
CA THR A 169 -26.45 16.11 -30.17
C THR A 169 -25.85 15.05 -31.09
N ALA A 170 -24.97 15.44 -32.03
CA ALA A 170 -24.35 14.51 -32.97
C ALA A 170 -23.46 13.49 -32.26
N TYR A 171 -22.61 13.93 -31.32
CA TYR A 171 -21.73 13.02 -30.58
C TYR A 171 -22.54 12.13 -29.63
N THR A 172 -23.59 12.65 -28.99
CA THR A 172 -24.48 11.84 -28.15
C THR A 172 -25.13 10.71 -28.96
N PHE A 173 -25.62 10.99 -30.17
CA PHE A 173 -26.17 9.97 -31.07
C PHE A 173 -25.16 8.88 -31.41
N VAL A 174 -23.95 9.27 -31.81
CA VAL A 174 -22.89 8.32 -32.23
C VAL A 174 -22.40 7.48 -31.05
N PHE A 175 -22.09 8.09 -29.90
CA PHE A 175 -21.47 7.39 -28.78
C PHE A 175 -22.47 6.66 -27.88
N MET A 176 -23.77 6.90 -28.01
CA MET A 176 -24.81 6.07 -27.37
C MET A 176 -25.11 4.79 -28.15
N PHE A 177 -24.79 4.73 -29.45
CA PHE A 177 -25.07 3.57 -30.31
C PHE A 177 -24.61 2.24 -29.70
N PRO A 178 -23.36 2.08 -29.21
CA PRO A 178 -22.90 0.79 -28.70
C PRO A 178 -23.63 0.36 -27.42
N GLY A 179 -23.85 1.30 -26.49
CA GLY A 179 -24.56 1.04 -25.23
C GLY A 179 -26.03 0.70 -25.45
N VAL A 180 -26.72 1.45 -26.29
CA VAL A 180 -28.12 1.17 -26.66
C VAL A 180 -28.22 -0.18 -27.38
N SER A 181 -27.29 -0.49 -28.29
CA SER A 181 -27.25 -1.78 -28.98
C SER A 181 -27.11 -2.95 -28.01
N PHE A 182 -26.21 -2.84 -27.03
CA PHE A 182 -26.03 -3.86 -25.99
C PHE A 182 -27.34 -4.14 -25.23
N PHE A 183 -27.99 -3.11 -24.68
CA PHE A 183 -29.20 -3.30 -23.87
C PHE A 183 -30.40 -3.74 -24.71
N THR A 184 -30.61 -3.16 -25.90
CA THR A 184 -31.75 -3.49 -26.77
C THR A 184 -31.64 -4.92 -27.31
N ILE A 185 -30.45 -5.38 -27.72
CA ILE A 185 -30.24 -6.76 -28.21
C ILE A 185 -30.43 -7.76 -27.06
N GLY A 186 -29.89 -7.46 -25.88
CA GLY A 186 -30.10 -8.28 -24.68
C GLY A 186 -31.58 -8.41 -24.32
N ALA A 187 -32.33 -7.30 -24.38
CA ALA A 187 -33.77 -7.29 -24.11
C ALA A 187 -34.60 -8.03 -25.16
N ALA A 188 -34.26 -7.88 -26.45
CA ALA A 188 -34.91 -8.65 -27.51
C ALA A 188 -34.73 -10.17 -27.30
N GLY A 189 -33.56 -10.58 -26.78
CA GLY A 189 -33.26 -11.95 -26.38
C GLY A 189 -34.16 -12.51 -25.26
N LEU A 190 -34.73 -11.66 -24.39
CA LEU A 190 -35.71 -12.12 -23.38
C LEU A 190 -37.01 -12.59 -24.02
N THR A 191 -37.35 -12.06 -25.19
CA THR A 191 -38.59 -12.34 -25.94
C THR A 191 -38.40 -13.31 -27.10
N ALA A 192 -37.17 -13.66 -27.46
CA ALA A 192 -36.88 -14.64 -28.52
C ALA A 192 -37.16 -16.06 -28.01
N GLY A 193 -37.75 -16.95 -28.82
CA GLY A 193 -38.08 -18.33 -28.42
C GLY A 193 -36.85 -19.23 -28.24
N GLU A 194 -36.49 -20.01 -29.26
CA GLU A 194 -35.35 -20.95 -29.23
C GLU A 194 -34.00 -20.28 -29.50
N ASP A 195 -33.99 -19.09 -30.12
CA ASP A 195 -32.77 -18.39 -30.54
C ASP A 195 -32.13 -17.48 -29.46
N LYS A 196 -32.58 -17.54 -28.19
CA LYS A 196 -32.12 -16.64 -27.10
C LYS A 196 -30.60 -16.56 -26.97
N TRP A 197 -29.93 -17.69 -27.13
CA TRP A 197 -28.48 -17.80 -26.98
C TRP A 197 -27.72 -16.88 -27.95
N LYS A 198 -28.20 -16.72 -29.19
CA LYS A 198 -27.57 -15.86 -30.21
C LYS A 198 -27.59 -14.39 -29.79
N TYR A 199 -28.68 -13.94 -29.17
CA TYR A 199 -28.83 -12.58 -28.64
C TYR A 199 -27.90 -12.33 -27.44
N PHE A 200 -27.83 -13.26 -26.50
CA PHE A 200 -26.93 -13.14 -25.34
C PHE A 200 -25.45 -13.19 -25.73
N LEU A 201 -25.06 -14.04 -26.69
CA LEU A 201 -23.70 -14.08 -27.22
C LEU A 201 -23.34 -12.75 -27.90
N THR A 202 -24.23 -12.22 -28.73
CA THR A 202 -24.01 -10.94 -29.44
C THR A 202 -23.86 -9.80 -28.44
N ALA A 203 -24.69 -9.76 -27.39
CA ALA A 203 -24.58 -8.77 -26.32
C ALA A 203 -23.25 -8.91 -25.56
N ALA A 204 -22.81 -10.14 -25.24
CA ALA A 204 -21.54 -10.37 -24.55
C ALA A 204 -20.32 -9.90 -25.37
N VAL A 205 -20.30 -10.18 -26.67
CA VAL A 205 -19.23 -9.70 -27.58
C VAL A 205 -19.21 -8.18 -27.66
N LEU A 206 -20.38 -7.55 -27.80
CA LEU A 206 -20.49 -6.08 -27.79
C LEU A 206 -20.00 -5.47 -26.47
N ALA A 207 -20.29 -6.09 -25.31
CA ALA A 207 -19.83 -5.61 -24.02
C ALA A 207 -18.30 -5.62 -23.91
N VAL A 208 -17.63 -6.68 -24.39
CA VAL A 208 -16.16 -6.76 -24.42
C VAL A 208 -15.57 -5.70 -25.34
N LEU A 209 -16.13 -5.52 -26.54
CA LEU A 209 -15.66 -4.52 -27.51
C LEU A 209 -15.82 -3.08 -26.99
N VAL A 210 -16.96 -2.76 -26.38
CA VAL A 210 -17.23 -1.45 -25.78
C VAL A 210 -16.29 -1.17 -24.62
N THR A 211 -16.05 -2.16 -23.76
CA THR A 211 -15.12 -2.04 -22.63
C THR A 211 -13.68 -1.83 -23.12
N ALA A 212 -13.23 -2.61 -24.11
CA ALA A 212 -11.90 -2.49 -24.70
C ALA A 212 -11.71 -1.13 -25.38
N ALA A 213 -12.69 -0.66 -26.17
CA ALA A 213 -12.67 0.66 -26.78
C ALA A 213 -12.58 1.77 -25.72
N GLY A 214 -13.32 1.63 -24.60
CA GLY A 214 -13.29 2.58 -23.48
C GLY A 214 -11.90 2.68 -22.84
N LEU A 215 -11.25 1.54 -22.61
CA LEU A 215 -9.89 1.47 -22.07
C LEU A 215 -8.85 2.04 -23.04
N LEU A 216 -8.98 1.78 -24.35
CA LEU A 216 -8.09 2.29 -25.38
C LEU A 216 -8.21 3.81 -25.55
N ILE A 217 -9.44 4.35 -25.55
CA ILE A 217 -9.68 5.80 -25.60
C ILE A 217 -9.11 6.46 -24.34
N ARG A 218 -9.31 5.87 -23.15
CA ARG A 218 -8.69 6.33 -21.90
C ARG A 218 -7.17 6.41 -22.06
N LYS A 219 -6.52 5.34 -22.52
CA LYS A 219 -5.06 5.31 -22.69
C LYS A 219 -4.54 6.31 -23.74
N LYS A 220 -5.30 6.57 -24.80
CA LYS A 220 -4.86 7.43 -25.91
C LYS A 220 -5.13 8.92 -25.70
N PHE A 221 -6.20 9.27 -24.99
CA PHE A 221 -6.66 10.67 -24.84
C PHE A 221 -6.55 11.22 -23.42
N LEU A 222 -6.49 10.37 -22.38
CA LEU A 222 -6.09 10.77 -21.03
C LEU A 222 -4.59 10.44 -20.87
N LYS A 223 -3.74 11.17 -21.59
CA LYS A 223 -2.40 11.44 -21.04
C LYS A 223 -2.64 12.38 -19.87
N GLU A 224 -2.25 11.97 -18.67
CA GLU A 224 -2.04 12.92 -17.59
C GLU A 224 -1.01 13.93 -18.10
N GLU A 225 -1.46 15.13 -18.47
CA GLU A 225 -0.52 16.24 -18.59
C GLU A 225 0.02 16.47 -17.18
N PRO A 226 1.36 16.39 -16.98
CA PRO A 226 1.95 16.62 -15.67
C PRO A 226 1.46 17.97 -15.17
N GLU A 227 1.08 18.04 -13.90
CA GLU A 227 0.82 19.33 -13.26
C GLU A 227 2.00 20.25 -13.50
N GLU A 228 1.74 21.50 -13.87
CA GLU A 228 2.75 22.54 -13.97
C GLU A 228 3.32 22.75 -12.56
N ARG A 229 4.43 22.06 -12.27
CA ARG A 229 5.07 22.05 -10.95
C ARG A 229 5.79 23.38 -10.76
N THR A 230 5.45 24.08 -9.68
CA THR A 230 6.00 25.40 -9.35
C THR A 230 7.19 25.33 -8.39
N GLN A 231 7.62 24.12 -8.04
CA GLN A 231 8.63 23.86 -7.03
C GLN A 231 9.72 22.93 -7.57
N ALA A 232 10.95 23.17 -7.14
CA ALA A 232 12.12 22.38 -7.55
C ALA A 232 12.94 21.90 -6.35
N VAL A 233 13.55 20.73 -6.50
CA VAL A 233 14.60 20.20 -5.63
C VAL A 233 15.91 20.17 -6.40
N ILE A 234 16.97 20.70 -5.78
CA ILE A 234 18.33 20.71 -6.27
C ILE A 234 19.12 19.70 -5.44
N LEU A 235 19.58 18.62 -6.07
CA LEU A 235 20.43 17.62 -5.44
C LEU A 235 21.89 17.90 -5.77
N PHE A 236 22.67 18.26 -4.76
CA PHE A 236 24.12 18.44 -4.86
C PHE A 236 24.82 17.13 -4.57
N THR A 237 25.69 16.69 -5.50
CA THR A 237 26.46 15.47 -5.30
C THR A 237 27.79 15.50 -6.04
N ARG A 238 28.73 14.66 -5.59
CA ARG A 238 29.86 14.24 -6.43
C ARG A 238 29.53 12.90 -7.08
N VAL A 239 30.15 12.60 -8.21
CA VAL A 239 30.05 11.25 -8.79
C VAL A 239 30.84 10.28 -7.89
N PRO A 240 30.23 9.18 -7.42
CA PRO A 240 30.92 8.22 -6.54
C PRO A 240 32.13 7.58 -7.24
N GLU A 241 33.32 7.87 -6.73
CA GLU A 241 34.59 7.33 -7.23
C GLU A 241 35.46 6.83 -6.07
N ALA A 242 36.08 5.66 -6.27
CA ALA A 242 36.91 5.04 -5.26
C ALA A 242 38.09 5.95 -4.89
N GLY A 243 38.27 6.18 -3.57
CA GLY A 243 39.34 7.03 -3.05
C GLY A 243 39.14 8.54 -3.21
N LYS A 244 38.05 9.00 -3.84
CA LYS A 244 37.72 10.43 -4.02
C LYS A 244 36.45 10.88 -3.30
N THR A 245 35.61 9.92 -2.92
CA THR A 245 34.34 10.12 -2.22
C THR A 245 34.47 9.60 -0.79
N LYS A 246 33.77 10.25 0.15
CA LYS A 246 33.70 9.84 1.56
C LYS A 246 35.09 9.55 2.16
N THR A 247 36.06 10.38 1.84
CA THR A 247 37.48 10.16 2.18
C THR A 247 37.73 10.14 3.69
N ARG A 248 36.89 10.81 4.48
CA ARG A 248 36.91 10.77 5.95
C ARG A 248 36.60 9.38 6.52
N LEU A 249 35.89 8.53 5.77
CA LEU A 249 35.62 7.13 6.14
C LEU A 249 36.75 6.17 5.72
N MET A 250 37.71 6.60 4.90
CA MET A 250 38.77 5.73 4.39
C MET A 250 39.71 5.10 5.45
N PRO A 251 39.90 5.67 6.65
CA PRO A 251 40.61 4.96 7.72
C PRO A 251 39.91 3.66 8.17
N TYR A 252 38.62 3.52 7.87
CA TYR A 252 37.78 2.38 8.25
C TYR A 252 37.26 1.56 7.05
N LEU A 253 37.07 2.22 5.91
CA LEU A 253 36.56 1.65 4.67
C LEU A 253 37.61 1.74 3.56
N THR A 254 37.67 0.74 2.69
CA THR A 254 38.43 0.84 1.44
C THR A 254 37.84 1.92 0.53
N GLY A 255 38.63 2.37 -0.44
CA GLY A 255 38.15 3.34 -1.44
C GLY A 255 36.93 2.82 -2.20
N GLU A 256 36.86 1.52 -2.50
CA GLU A 256 35.70 0.92 -3.17
C GLU A 256 34.48 0.87 -2.25
N GLU A 257 34.64 0.49 -0.98
CA GLU A 257 33.56 0.54 0.01
C GLU A 257 33.00 1.95 0.20
N CYS A 258 33.85 2.99 0.19
CA CYS A 258 33.40 4.38 0.25
C CYS A 258 32.55 4.77 -0.98
N LYS A 259 32.94 4.30 -2.17
CA LYS A 259 32.18 4.51 -3.41
C LYS A 259 30.84 3.79 -3.36
N GLU A 260 30.82 2.53 -2.97
CA GLU A 260 29.59 1.73 -2.85
C GLU A 260 28.62 2.31 -1.82
N LEU A 261 29.13 2.76 -0.66
CA LEU A 261 28.35 3.44 0.37
C LEU A 261 27.70 4.72 -0.18
N HIS A 262 28.45 5.57 -0.89
CA HIS A 262 27.88 6.79 -1.50
C HIS A 262 26.87 6.46 -2.60
N MET A 263 27.08 5.40 -3.39
CA MET A 263 26.07 4.91 -4.34
C MET A 263 24.80 4.45 -3.62
N ALA A 264 24.91 3.84 -2.44
CA ALA A 264 23.76 3.46 -1.63
C ALA A 264 23.00 4.71 -1.12
N PHE A 265 23.72 5.73 -0.65
CA PHE A 265 23.12 7.01 -0.23
C PHE A 265 22.32 7.65 -1.36
N LEU A 266 22.91 7.71 -2.56
CA LEU A 266 22.25 8.26 -3.74
C LEU A 266 20.95 7.51 -4.10
N LYS A 267 20.92 6.19 -3.92
CA LYS A 267 19.71 5.39 -4.17
C LYS A 267 18.62 5.68 -3.14
N ASP A 268 18.97 5.82 -1.87
CA ASP A 268 18.02 6.16 -0.81
C ASP A 268 17.45 7.57 -1.00
N ILE A 269 18.30 8.56 -1.28
CA ILE A 269 17.85 9.93 -1.59
C ILE A 269 16.97 9.97 -2.84
N ARG A 270 17.35 9.27 -3.91
CA ARG A 270 16.52 9.15 -5.12
C ARG A 270 15.14 8.59 -4.80
N MET A 271 15.08 7.54 -3.98
CA MET A 271 13.83 6.92 -3.57
C MET A 271 12.94 7.92 -2.80
N ALA A 272 13.53 8.74 -1.92
CA ALA A 272 12.80 9.81 -1.23
C ALA A 272 12.26 10.86 -2.23
N LEU A 273 13.10 11.36 -3.12
CA LEU A 273 12.75 12.39 -4.11
C LEU A 273 11.70 11.94 -5.13
N GLN A 274 11.61 10.65 -5.45
CA GLN A 274 10.59 10.12 -6.36
C GLN A 274 9.16 10.38 -5.87
N SER A 275 8.97 10.47 -4.55
CA SER A 275 7.66 10.70 -3.94
C SER A 275 7.32 12.18 -3.71
N VAL A 276 8.28 13.08 -3.93
CA VAL A 276 8.11 14.53 -3.72
C VAL A 276 7.41 15.16 -4.94
N GLN A 277 6.45 16.06 -4.69
CA GLN A 277 5.72 16.80 -5.72
C GLN A 277 6.50 18.02 -6.25
N ALA A 278 7.73 17.79 -6.71
CA ALA A 278 8.60 18.82 -7.28
C ALA A 278 9.42 18.26 -8.44
N ASP A 279 9.89 19.16 -9.29
CA ASP A 279 10.89 18.81 -10.31
C ASP A 279 12.27 18.72 -9.67
N ARG A 280 13.12 17.80 -10.13
CA ARG A 280 14.37 17.44 -9.49
C ARG A 280 15.53 17.65 -10.45
N TYR A 281 16.52 18.36 -9.96
CA TYR A 281 17.70 18.71 -10.73
C TYR A 281 18.94 18.25 -10.00
N VAL A 282 19.86 17.63 -10.72
CA VAL A 282 21.13 17.16 -10.15
C VAL A 282 22.22 18.13 -10.54
N PHE A 283 22.92 18.64 -9.54
CA PHE A 283 24.12 19.45 -9.71
C PHE A 283 25.33 18.64 -9.26
N PHE A 284 26.20 18.29 -10.21
CA PHE A 284 27.24 17.27 -9.99
C PHE A 284 28.67 17.75 -10.27
N THR A 285 29.65 17.05 -9.68
CA THR A 285 31.06 17.16 -10.06
C THR A 285 31.71 15.77 -10.16
N PRO A 286 32.69 15.56 -11.06
CA PRO A 286 33.21 16.53 -12.03
C PRO A 286 32.34 16.59 -13.32
N PRO A 287 32.43 17.67 -14.13
CA PRO A 287 31.56 17.91 -15.29
C PRO A 287 31.56 16.80 -16.35
N GLU A 288 32.70 16.15 -16.56
CA GLU A 288 32.89 15.12 -17.60
C GLU A 288 32.17 13.79 -17.31
N LYS A 289 31.59 13.63 -16.11
CA LYS A 289 30.95 12.38 -15.67
C LYS A 289 29.41 12.43 -15.69
N GLU A 290 28.84 13.23 -16.58
CA GLU A 290 27.38 13.35 -16.72
C GLU A 290 26.69 12.00 -17.00
N ALA A 291 27.32 11.14 -17.82
CA ALA A 291 26.76 9.83 -18.15
C ALA A 291 26.63 8.92 -16.92
N GLU A 292 27.65 8.92 -16.05
CA GLU A 292 27.68 8.10 -14.83
C GLU A 292 26.61 8.56 -13.83
N ILE A 293 26.43 9.87 -13.66
CA ILE A 293 25.41 10.39 -12.74
C ILE A 293 23.99 10.16 -13.28
N ARG A 294 23.78 10.23 -14.60
CA ARG A 294 22.51 9.89 -15.26
C ARG A 294 22.14 8.42 -15.07
N GLU A 295 23.12 7.53 -15.05
CA GLU A 295 22.88 6.11 -14.79
C GLU A 295 22.44 5.86 -13.34
N LEU A 296 23.05 6.58 -12.38
CA LEU A 296 22.69 6.48 -10.96
C LEU A 296 21.32 7.10 -10.65
N LEU A 297 21.02 8.23 -11.29
CA LEU A 297 19.84 9.06 -11.01
C LEU A 297 18.98 9.34 -12.26
N PRO A 298 18.51 8.32 -13.02
CA PRO A 298 17.89 8.50 -14.34
C PRO A 298 16.58 9.29 -14.38
N ASP A 299 15.88 9.42 -13.24
CA ASP A 299 14.53 9.99 -13.14
C ASP A 299 14.52 11.48 -12.76
N MET A 300 15.47 12.25 -13.29
CA MET A 300 15.67 13.67 -12.98
C MET A 300 15.37 14.55 -14.20
N GLU A 301 14.87 15.75 -13.95
CA GLU A 301 14.43 16.73 -14.94
C GLU A 301 15.62 17.44 -15.61
N GLY A 302 16.79 17.47 -14.96
CA GLY A 302 18.03 17.99 -15.56
C GLY A 302 19.29 17.69 -14.75
N TYR A 303 20.44 17.76 -15.43
CA TYR A 303 21.76 17.47 -14.89
C TYR A 303 22.68 18.62 -15.28
N TYR A 304 23.31 19.23 -14.29
CA TYR A 304 24.15 20.41 -14.47
C TYR A 304 25.47 20.21 -13.74
N PRO A 305 26.62 20.44 -14.39
CA PRO A 305 27.86 20.54 -13.66
C PRO A 305 27.80 21.67 -12.63
N GLN A 306 28.33 21.46 -11.43
CA GLN A 306 28.49 22.56 -10.47
C GLN A 306 29.57 23.53 -10.98
N SER A 307 29.29 24.82 -10.91
CA SER A 307 30.16 25.90 -11.36
C SER A 307 30.37 26.93 -10.26
N GLY A 308 31.59 27.42 -10.08
CA GLY A 308 31.99 28.31 -8.98
C GLY A 308 33.22 27.82 -8.23
N ASP A 309 33.99 28.75 -7.68
CA ASP A 309 35.26 28.47 -7.02
C ASP A 309 35.05 27.87 -5.63
N THR A 310 34.09 28.39 -4.87
CA THR A 310 33.70 27.90 -3.55
C THR A 310 32.41 27.07 -3.57
N LEU A 311 32.11 26.38 -2.46
CA LEU A 311 30.82 25.68 -2.30
C LEU A 311 29.64 26.67 -2.31
N GLY A 312 29.81 27.84 -1.69
CA GLY A 312 28.82 28.91 -1.69
C GLY A 312 28.50 29.40 -3.10
N ASP A 313 29.53 29.68 -3.91
CA ASP A 313 29.37 30.08 -5.31
C ASP A 313 28.59 29.05 -6.13
N ARG A 314 28.86 27.76 -5.88
CA ARG A 314 28.15 26.67 -6.56
C ARG A 314 26.68 26.61 -6.18
N MET A 315 26.37 26.74 -4.89
CA MET A 315 24.97 26.79 -4.42
C MET A 315 24.23 28.01 -4.98
N GLN A 316 24.87 29.18 -4.97
CA GLN A 316 24.36 30.42 -5.57
C GLN A 316 23.95 30.20 -7.03
N GLN A 317 24.88 29.72 -7.85
CA GLN A 317 24.68 29.53 -9.28
C GLN A 317 23.60 28.48 -9.57
N ALA A 318 23.49 27.44 -8.73
CA ALA A 318 22.43 26.45 -8.86
C ALA A 318 21.03 27.05 -8.63
N PHE A 319 20.86 27.87 -7.59
CA PHE A 319 19.59 28.56 -7.37
C PHE A 319 19.26 29.51 -8.52
N GLU A 320 20.22 30.31 -8.99
CA GLU A 320 20.01 31.19 -10.14
C GLU A 320 19.55 30.43 -11.38
N GLU A 321 20.21 29.30 -11.70
CA GLU A 321 19.86 28.47 -12.85
C GLU A 321 18.43 27.90 -12.76
N ILE A 322 18.00 27.50 -11.56
CA ILE A 322 16.64 27.02 -11.33
C ILE A 322 15.61 28.15 -11.39
N PHE A 323 15.86 29.30 -10.76
CA PHE A 323 14.90 30.41 -10.79
C PHE A 323 14.75 31.03 -12.19
N ARG A 324 15.77 30.97 -13.06
CA ARG A 324 15.64 31.32 -14.50
C ARG A 324 14.59 30.47 -15.23
N LYS A 325 14.23 29.30 -14.72
CA LYS A 325 13.17 28.42 -15.26
C LYS A 325 11.77 28.73 -14.71
N ASN A 326 11.59 29.84 -13.99
CA ASN A 326 10.34 30.32 -13.41
C ASN A 326 9.74 29.47 -12.28
N TYR A 327 10.57 28.71 -11.55
CA TYR A 327 10.14 28.08 -10.30
C TYR A 327 9.88 29.15 -9.22
N GLN A 328 8.88 28.94 -8.38
CA GLN A 328 8.52 29.86 -7.29
C GLN A 328 9.23 29.54 -5.98
N LYS A 329 9.67 28.29 -5.83
CA LYS A 329 10.39 27.78 -4.67
C LYS A 329 11.40 26.76 -5.12
N ALA A 330 12.58 26.80 -4.52
CA ALA A 330 13.58 25.76 -4.68
C ALA A 330 14.16 25.37 -3.32
N VAL A 331 14.45 24.09 -3.15
CA VAL A 331 15.24 23.58 -2.02
C VAL A 331 16.48 22.89 -2.58
N LEU A 332 17.62 23.07 -1.92
CA LEU A 332 18.91 22.45 -2.25
C LEU A 332 19.32 21.55 -1.11
N THR A 333 19.72 20.31 -1.42
CA THR A 333 20.15 19.29 -0.45
C THR A 333 21.43 18.61 -0.90
N GLY A 334 22.24 18.15 0.06
CA GLY A 334 23.33 17.20 -0.18
C GLY A 334 22.87 15.75 -0.25
N THR A 335 23.83 14.81 -0.30
CA THR A 335 23.60 13.36 -0.39
C THR A 335 24.03 12.57 0.85
N ASP A 336 24.58 13.26 1.85
CA ASP A 336 25.28 12.65 2.97
C ASP A 336 24.36 12.18 4.12
N ILE A 337 23.05 12.39 3.95
CA ILE A 337 21.98 12.03 4.90
C ILE A 337 20.99 11.07 4.23
N PRO A 338 21.33 9.78 4.09
CA PRO A 338 20.49 8.81 3.37
C PRO A 338 19.14 8.54 4.04
N GLN A 339 18.94 8.93 5.31
CA GLN A 339 17.65 8.77 6.00
C GLN A 339 16.56 9.78 5.61
N LEU A 340 16.86 10.77 4.76
CA LEU A 340 15.87 11.77 4.36
C LEU A 340 14.68 11.11 3.65
N THR A 341 13.49 11.58 4.00
CA THR A 341 12.21 11.10 3.47
C THR A 341 11.54 12.17 2.61
N ALA A 342 10.51 11.77 1.84
CA ALA A 342 9.69 12.74 1.11
C ALA A 342 9.06 13.80 2.03
N ALA A 343 8.72 13.43 3.27
CA ALA A 343 8.14 14.34 4.24
C ALA A 343 9.11 15.47 4.64
N ASP A 344 10.41 15.19 4.72
CA ASP A 344 11.42 16.22 5.03
C ASP A 344 11.48 17.29 3.94
N TYR A 345 11.41 16.90 2.67
CA TYR A 345 11.38 17.83 1.53
C TYR A 345 10.07 18.62 1.45
N GLU A 346 8.93 17.95 1.66
CA GLU A 346 7.61 18.60 1.66
C GLU A 346 7.45 19.59 2.81
N GLU A 347 7.99 19.27 3.99
CA GLU A 347 8.04 20.17 5.12
C GLU A 347 8.87 21.41 4.81
N ALA A 348 10.07 21.24 4.24
CA ALA A 348 10.92 22.36 3.83
C ALA A 348 10.19 23.29 2.82
N MET A 349 9.51 22.72 1.82
CA MET A 349 8.74 23.48 0.84
C MET A 349 7.53 24.20 1.45
N LYS A 350 6.90 23.61 2.47
CA LYS A 350 5.79 24.22 3.22
C LYS A 350 6.28 25.34 4.13
N LEU A 351 7.45 25.20 4.74
CA LEU A 351 8.06 26.29 5.53
C LEU A 351 8.32 27.52 4.66
N LEU A 352 8.64 27.34 3.38
CA LEU A 352 8.71 28.41 2.39
C LEU A 352 7.35 29.05 2.07
N ASP A 353 6.19 28.59 2.57
CA ASP A 353 4.95 29.39 2.43
C ASP A 353 5.02 30.67 3.27
N THR A 354 5.66 30.59 4.45
CA THR A 354 5.62 31.66 5.46
C THR A 354 6.97 32.31 5.73
N ASN A 355 8.04 31.81 5.11
CA ASN A 355 9.41 32.31 5.24
C ASN A 355 10.01 32.61 3.85
N ASP A 356 11.08 33.40 3.80
CA ASP A 356 11.77 33.74 2.54
C ASP A 356 12.89 32.76 2.24
N VAL A 357 13.60 32.36 3.29
CA VAL A 357 14.67 31.36 3.28
C VAL A 357 14.38 30.34 4.38
N ILE A 358 14.64 29.07 4.11
CA ILE A 358 14.61 28.01 5.11
C ILE A 358 15.95 27.33 5.19
N ILE A 359 16.30 26.84 6.36
CA ILE A 359 17.50 26.02 6.57
C ILE A 359 17.14 24.84 7.47
N SER A 360 17.57 23.64 7.11
CA SER A 360 17.48 22.46 7.96
C SER A 360 18.88 22.08 8.47
N PRO A 361 19.11 22.16 9.79
CA PRO A 361 20.45 22.01 10.37
C PRO A 361 20.90 20.54 10.41
N THR A 362 22.21 20.33 10.46
CA THR A 362 22.80 19.04 10.86
C THR A 362 23.09 19.02 12.35
N GLU A 363 23.19 17.82 12.95
CA GLU A 363 23.48 17.67 14.40
C GLU A 363 24.88 18.22 14.80
N ASP A 364 25.79 18.41 13.85
CA ASP A 364 27.19 18.86 14.03
C ASP A 364 27.42 20.37 13.81
N GLY A 365 26.36 21.16 13.53
CA GLY A 365 26.44 22.63 13.41
C GLY A 365 26.51 23.16 11.97
N GLY A 366 26.35 22.30 10.97
CA GLY A 366 26.12 22.67 9.57
C GLY A 366 24.64 22.73 9.19
N TYR A 367 24.37 22.64 7.88
CA TYR A 367 23.04 22.41 7.35
C TYR A 367 23.10 21.45 6.16
N TYR A 368 22.09 20.60 6.04
CA TYR A 368 22.00 19.64 4.93
C TYR A 368 21.04 20.10 3.84
N LEU A 369 20.12 21.01 4.16
CA LEU A 369 19.13 21.53 3.25
C LEU A 369 18.95 23.03 3.44
N ILE A 370 18.92 23.77 2.35
CA ILE A 370 18.58 25.19 2.31
C ILE A 370 17.55 25.44 1.22
N GLY A 371 16.58 26.32 1.44
CA GLY A 371 15.54 26.62 0.46
C GLY A 371 15.19 28.08 0.41
N MET A 372 14.70 28.55 -0.73
CA MET A 372 14.39 29.96 -0.95
C MET A 372 13.30 30.15 -2.02
N LYS A 373 12.74 31.36 -2.09
CA LYS A 373 11.76 31.79 -3.11
C LYS A 373 12.36 32.51 -4.32
N ALA A 374 13.58 33.01 -4.14
CA ALA A 374 14.37 33.69 -5.15
C ALA A 374 15.84 33.47 -4.81
N ALA A 375 16.73 33.57 -5.80
CA ALA A 375 18.16 33.50 -5.57
C ALA A 375 18.58 34.67 -4.68
N GLU A 376 19.11 34.36 -3.49
CA GLU A 376 19.63 35.32 -2.53
C GLU A 376 21.10 35.02 -2.31
N ASP A 377 21.91 36.07 -2.29
CA ASP A 377 23.35 35.95 -2.03
C ASP A 377 23.63 35.78 -0.54
N ILE A 378 23.33 34.63 0.05
CA ILE A 378 23.47 34.39 1.50
C ILE A 378 24.66 33.48 1.87
N PHE A 379 25.44 33.09 0.85
CA PHE A 379 26.46 32.05 0.95
C PHE A 379 27.88 32.57 1.20
N ASP A 380 28.05 33.88 1.38
CA ASP A 380 29.33 34.49 1.77
C ASP A 380 29.63 34.19 3.25
N VAL A 381 30.21 33.01 3.50
CA VAL A 381 30.65 32.56 4.83
C VAL A 381 32.16 32.30 4.84
N PRO A 382 32.87 32.55 5.96
CA PRO A 382 34.34 32.53 5.98
C PRO A 382 34.95 31.17 5.60
N HIS A 383 34.40 30.07 6.15
CA HIS A 383 34.91 28.72 5.92
C HIS A 383 33.79 27.66 5.98
N TYR A 384 33.48 27.05 4.84
CA TYR A 384 32.62 25.86 4.77
C TYR A 384 33.30 24.65 5.41
N GLY A 385 32.54 23.88 6.22
CA GLY A 385 33.04 22.70 6.95
C GLY A 385 33.50 22.96 8.38
N THR A 386 33.07 24.09 8.98
CA THR A 386 33.22 24.41 10.40
C THR A 386 31.86 24.44 11.09
N ASN A 387 31.82 24.29 12.42
CA ASN A 387 30.57 24.22 13.20
C ASN A 387 29.80 25.56 13.27
N THR A 388 30.26 26.63 12.60
CA THR A 388 29.64 27.96 12.62
C THR A 388 28.90 28.30 11.32
N VAL A 389 29.00 27.46 10.28
CA VAL A 389 28.43 27.73 8.95
C VAL A 389 26.93 28.00 9.02
N TRP A 390 26.22 27.27 9.88
CA TRP A 390 24.81 27.53 10.17
C TRP A 390 24.56 28.96 10.69
N GLU A 391 25.28 29.35 11.75
CA GLU A 391 25.11 30.64 12.42
C GLU A 391 25.45 31.80 11.48
N ASP A 392 26.56 31.68 10.75
CA ASP A 392 27.01 32.67 9.77
C ASP A 392 25.97 32.86 8.64
N THR A 393 25.39 31.76 8.16
CA THR A 393 24.34 31.81 7.11
C THR A 393 23.07 32.47 7.63
N VAL A 394 22.64 32.16 8.86
CA VAL A 394 21.48 32.81 9.48
C VAL A 394 21.72 34.31 9.66
N ALA A 395 22.90 34.71 10.13
CA ALA A 395 23.27 36.12 10.26
C ALA A 395 23.23 36.85 8.91
N ASN A 396 23.66 36.19 7.83
CA ASN A 396 23.58 36.72 6.46
C ASN A 396 22.15 36.92 5.95
N ILE A 397 21.21 36.03 6.33
CA ILE A 397 19.78 36.13 6.01
C ILE A 397 19.16 37.32 6.75
N GLU A 398 19.42 37.44 8.05
CA GLU A 398 18.92 38.51 8.90
C GLU A 398 19.43 39.88 8.45
N LYS A 399 20.73 39.98 8.12
CA LYS A 399 21.35 41.20 7.58
C LYS A 399 20.70 41.69 6.29
N ARG A 400 20.11 40.78 5.51
CA ARG A 400 19.36 41.09 4.27
C ARG A 400 17.88 41.35 4.50
N GLY A 401 17.42 41.36 5.75
CA GLY A 401 16.01 41.61 6.10
C GLY A 401 15.06 40.51 5.62
N ARG A 402 15.57 39.29 5.41
CA ARG A 402 14.78 38.12 4.99
C ARG A 402 14.34 37.33 6.21
N LYS A 403 13.15 36.71 6.11
CA LYS A 403 12.64 35.85 7.17
C LYS A 403 13.16 34.42 7.03
N ALA A 404 13.91 33.96 8.03
CA ALA A 404 14.39 32.58 8.14
C ALA A 404 13.33 31.64 8.75
N GLY A 405 13.22 30.42 8.22
CA GLY A 405 12.52 29.30 8.84
C GLY A 405 13.47 28.11 9.05
N PHE A 406 13.16 27.26 10.03
CA PHE A 406 14.05 26.17 10.43
C PHE A 406 13.34 24.81 10.35
N GLY A 407 13.97 23.87 9.67
CA GLY A 407 13.49 22.48 9.55
C GLY A 407 14.01 21.56 10.64
N ASN A 408 13.74 20.26 10.50
CA ASN A 408 14.25 19.22 11.40
C ASN A 408 15.77 19.07 11.28
N SER A 409 16.38 18.61 12.37
CA SER A 409 17.81 18.27 12.39
C SER A 409 18.02 16.79 12.11
N HIS A 410 19.06 16.47 11.33
CA HIS A 410 19.47 15.11 11.03
C HIS A 410 20.98 14.91 11.21
N LEU A 411 21.38 13.67 11.49
CA LEU A 411 22.78 13.24 11.54
C LEU A 411 23.36 13.20 10.12
N ASP A 412 24.46 13.92 9.93
CA ASP A 412 25.30 13.82 8.73
C ASP A 412 26.29 12.66 8.85
N ILE A 413 26.45 11.86 7.79
CA ILE A 413 27.26 10.63 7.87
C ILE A 413 28.61 10.84 7.20
N ASP A 414 29.58 11.31 7.98
CA ASP A 414 30.87 11.73 7.45
C ASP A 414 32.07 10.99 8.07
N THR A 415 31.93 10.56 9.33
CA THR A 415 32.96 9.85 10.08
C THR A 415 32.52 8.44 10.46
N LYS A 416 33.48 7.65 10.97
CA LYS A 416 33.21 6.28 11.42
C LYS A 416 32.17 6.28 12.54
N GLU A 417 32.29 7.22 13.47
CA GLU A 417 31.41 7.40 14.61
C GLU A 417 29.97 7.70 14.14
N ASP A 418 29.81 8.55 13.12
CA ASP A 418 28.50 8.84 12.53
C ASP A 418 27.89 7.59 11.89
N LEU A 419 28.69 6.80 11.16
CA LEU A 419 28.24 5.56 10.53
C LEU A 419 27.82 4.50 11.57
N GLU A 420 28.54 4.39 12.69
CA GLU A 420 28.19 3.52 13.82
C GLU A 420 26.88 3.97 14.48
N VAL A 421 26.72 5.28 14.75
CA VAL A 421 25.47 5.83 15.33
C VAL A 421 24.30 5.63 14.38
N PHE A 422 24.50 5.85 13.09
CA PHE A 422 23.50 5.65 12.06
C PHE A 422 23.07 4.19 11.94
N THR A 423 24.02 3.27 11.93
CA THR A 423 23.76 1.81 11.90
C THR A 423 22.91 1.39 13.10
N LYS A 424 23.24 1.89 14.29
CA LYS A 424 22.42 1.63 15.49
C LYS A 424 21.01 2.21 15.37
N ARG A 425 20.84 3.42 14.82
CA ARG A 425 19.51 4.02 14.60
C ARG A 425 18.69 3.20 13.59
N LEU A 426 19.32 2.60 12.57
CA LEU A 426 18.66 1.67 11.63
C LEU A 426 18.18 0.41 12.34
N GLU A 427 19.05 -0.24 13.13
CA GLU A 427 18.73 -1.47 13.88
C GLU A 427 17.57 -1.25 14.88
N GLU A 428 17.51 -0.07 15.50
CA GLU A 428 16.43 0.34 16.40
C GLU A 428 15.14 0.74 15.66
N GLY A 429 15.15 0.82 14.33
CA GLY A 429 14.01 1.25 13.51
C GLY A 429 13.66 2.74 13.66
N LYS A 430 14.61 3.57 14.09
CA LYS A 430 14.41 5.03 14.27
C LYS A 430 14.57 5.81 12.98
N VAL A 431 15.36 5.30 12.04
CA VAL A 431 15.59 5.87 10.71
C VAL A 431 15.40 4.78 9.65
N SER A 432 15.25 5.17 8.38
CA SER A 432 15.08 4.25 7.27
C SER A 432 15.95 4.67 6.08
N ALA A 433 16.79 3.75 5.61
CA ALA A 433 17.65 3.93 4.44
C ALA A 433 17.93 2.55 3.83
N PRO A 434 16.99 1.96 3.06
CA PRO A 434 17.01 0.55 2.71
C PRO A 434 18.21 0.12 1.87
N HIS A 435 18.73 0.98 0.98
CA HIS A 435 19.90 0.65 0.18
C HIS A 435 21.19 0.71 1.00
N THR A 436 21.31 1.71 1.88
CA THR A 436 22.43 1.86 2.80
C THR A 436 22.46 0.74 3.84
N GLU A 437 21.30 0.40 4.42
CA GLU A 437 21.15 -0.73 5.34
C GLU A 437 21.55 -2.05 4.66
N ALA A 438 21.13 -2.27 3.42
CA ALA A 438 21.49 -3.46 2.67
C ALA A 438 23.01 -3.58 2.46
N TRP A 439 23.69 -2.46 2.14
CA TRP A 439 25.14 -2.42 2.00
C TRP A 439 25.87 -2.69 3.33
N LEU A 440 25.45 -2.04 4.41
CA LEU A 440 26.00 -2.26 5.76
C LEU A 440 25.93 -3.73 6.18
N LYS A 441 24.75 -4.35 5.96
CA LYS A 441 24.54 -5.77 6.24
C LYS A 441 25.40 -6.66 5.36
N GLN A 442 25.55 -6.34 4.07
CA GLN A 442 26.44 -7.10 3.18
C GLN A 442 27.88 -7.09 3.71
N ARG A 443 28.41 -5.91 4.00
CA ARG A 443 29.77 -5.76 4.55
C ARG A 443 29.97 -6.51 5.86
N GLN A 444 29.03 -6.41 6.80
CA GLN A 444 29.12 -7.11 8.09
C GLN A 444 29.27 -8.64 7.93
N ARG A 445 28.65 -9.22 6.89
CA ARG A 445 28.73 -10.65 6.61
C ARG A 445 30.10 -11.08 6.08
N GLU A 446 30.84 -10.18 5.44
CA GLU A 446 32.18 -10.42 4.91
C GLU A 446 33.27 -10.37 6.02
N GLU A 447 32.96 -9.79 7.18
CA GLU A 447 33.85 -9.72 8.35
C GLU A 447 33.98 -11.05 9.13
N CYS A 448 33.46 -12.16 8.58
CA CYS A 448 33.54 -13.47 9.22
C CYS A 448 35.00 -13.88 9.47
N ILE A 449 35.31 -14.21 10.72
CA ILE A 449 36.65 -14.66 11.16
C ILE A 449 36.82 -16.18 11.11
N HIS A 450 35.90 -16.90 10.48
CA HIS A 450 35.95 -18.36 10.31
C HIS A 450 36.16 -19.17 11.61
N CYS A 451 35.62 -18.71 12.74
CA CYS A 451 35.82 -19.35 14.05
C CYS A 451 35.02 -20.66 14.28
N GLY A 452 34.08 -21.00 13.37
CA GLY A 452 33.25 -22.20 13.41
C GLY A 452 32.24 -22.31 14.56
N LYS A 453 32.08 -21.27 15.41
CA LYS A 453 31.11 -21.30 16.53
C LYS A 453 29.67 -21.49 16.05
N CYS A 454 29.30 -20.83 14.95
CA CYS A 454 27.99 -20.97 14.33
C CYS A 454 27.74 -22.39 13.81
N THR A 455 28.74 -23.01 13.19
CA THR A 455 28.69 -24.39 12.68
C THR A 455 28.41 -25.38 13.80
N ARG A 456 29.19 -25.34 14.89
CA ARG A 456 29.03 -26.23 16.05
C ARG A 456 27.71 -26.06 16.81
N SER A 457 27.01 -24.94 16.60
CA SER A 457 25.75 -24.62 17.28
C SER A 457 24.53 -24.76 16.38
N CYS A 458 24.69 -25.22 15.13
CA CYS A 458 23.63 -25.24 14.14
C CYS A 458 23.69 -26.50 13.25
N LEU A 459 22.75 -27.42 13.44
CA LEU A 459 22.69 -28.68 12.66
C LEU A 459 22.66 -28.46 11.14
N PHE A 460 22.08 -27.35 10.67
CA PHE A 460 22.08 -27.01 9.24
C PHE A 460 23.49 -26.69 8.76
N LEU A 461 24.20 -25.79 9.45
CA LEU A 461 25.56 -25.41 9.08
C LEU A 461 26.54 -26.59 9.24
N GLU A 462 26.35 -27.41 10.28
CA GLU A 462 27.11 -28.62 10.51
C GLU A 462 26.94 -29.66 9.40
N LYS A 463 25.69 -29.96 8.99
CA LYS A 463 25.38 -30.90 7.90
C LYS A 463 26.09 -30.56 6.60
N TYR A 464 26.21 -29.28 6.30
CA TYR A 464 26.83 -28.78 5.06
C TYR A 464 28.29 -28.35 5.26
N HIS A 465 28.89 -28.61 6.43
CA HIS A 465 30.29 -28.31 6.74
C HIS A 465 30.71 -26.87 6.45
N MET A 466 29.85 -25.90 6.79
CA MET A 466 30.08 -24.48 6.50
C MET A 466 29.86 -23.59 7.71
N ASP A 467 30.45 -22.40 7.69
CA ASP A 467 30.13 -21.31 8.62
C ASP A 467 29.15 -20.31 7.99
N LEU A 468 28.98 -19.14 8.61
CA LEU A 468 28.06 -18.13 8.08
C LEU A 468 28.55 -17.50 6.77
N LYS A 469 29.86 -17.38 6.57
CA LYS A 469 30.41 -16.87 5.31
C LYS A 469 30.29 -17.92 4.20
N GLY A 470 30.56 -19.19 4.52
CA GLY A 470 30.23 -20.28 3.59
C GLY A 470 28.75 -20.25 3.21
N PHE A 471 27.83 -20.10 4.17
CA PHE A 471 26.41 -20.00 3.84
C PHE A 471 26.05 -18.78 2.96
N LEU A 472 26.75 -17.65 3.11
CA LEU A 472 26.60 -16.50 2.21
C LEU A 472 26.97 -16.84 0.77
N GLU A 473 27.94 -17.71 0.55
CA GLU A 473 28.43 -18.13 -0.77
C GLU A 473 27.56 -19.23 -1.42
N HIS A 474 26.57 -19.77 -0.71
CA HIS A 474 25.70 -20.87 -1.14
C HIS A 474 24.20 -20.47 -1.27
N PRO A 475 23.83 -19.59 -2.21
CA PRO A 475 22.45 -19.13 -2.40
C PRO A 475 21.46 -20.24 -2.78
N GLU A 476 21.92 -21.36 -3.35
CA GLU A 476 21.10 -22.52 -3.65
C GLU A 476 20.46 -23.14 -2.41
N LEU A 477 21.04 -22.92 -1.22
CA LEU A 477 20.54 -23.39 0.07
C LEU A 477 19.54 -22.44 0.74
N ALA A 478 19.03 -21.43 0.01
CA ALA A 478 18.11 -20.39 0.51
C ALA A 478 17.03 -20.91 1.48
N TYR A 479 16.38 -22.03 1.15
CA TYR A 479 15.26 -22.59 1.90
C TYR A 479 15.64 -23.70 2.90
N HIS A 480 16.92 -24.01 3.09
CA HIS A 480 17.37 -25.07 4.02
C HIS A 480 17.56 -24.55 5.46
N CYS A 481 17.72 -23.24 5.64
CA CYS A 481 17.84 -22.61 6.97
C CYS A 481 16.47 -22.44 7.66
N PHE A 482 16.39 -22.83 8.95
CA PHE A 482 15.16 -22.75 9.76
C PHE A 482 14.90 -21.36 10.38
N LEU A 483 15.74 -20.36 10.11
CA LEU A 483 15.62 -18.99 10.64
C LEU A 483 15.53 -18.91 12.19
N CYS A 484 16.20 -19.80 12.90
CA CYS A 484 16.10 -19.88 14.36
C CYS A 484 16.98 -18.88 15.13
N GLY A 485 17.98 -18.28 14.47
CA GLY A 485 18.91 -17.31 15.08
C GLY A 485 19.98 -17.89 16.00
N ARG A 486 20.09 -19.22 16.14
CA ARG A 486 21.10 -19.84 17.03
C ARG A 486 22.53 -19.51 16.61
N CYS A 487 22.80 -19.48 15.30
CA CYS A 487 24.10 -19.09 14.76
C CYS A 487 24.47 -17.61 15.07
N THR A 488 23.47 -16.73 15.05
CA THR A 488 23.61 -15.30 15.37
C THR A 488 24.01 -15.11 16.83
N ALA A 489 23.31 -15.78 17.74
CA ALA A 489 23.55 -15.69 19.18
C ALA A 489 24.97 -16.11 19.61
N VAL A 490 25.67 -16.91 18.81
CA VAL A 490 27.04 -17.39 19.11
C VAL A 490 28.12 -16.71 18.26
N CYS A 491 27.74 -15.83 17.32
CA CYS A 491 28.68 -15.20 16.41
C CYS A 491 29.38 -14.01 17.10
N PRO A 492 30.72 -14.03 17.27
CA PRO A 492 31.44 -12.93 17.92
C PRO A 492 31.47 -11.64 17.09
N LYS A 493 31.13 -11.73 15.79
CA LYS A 493 31.04 -10.61 14.86
C LYS A 493 29.61 -10.13 14.63
N GLY A 494 28.63 -10.71 15.32
CA GLY A 494 27.22 -10.31 15.18
C GLY A 494 26.55 -10.74 13.86
N ILE A 495 27.23 -11.50 13.00
CA ILE A 495 26.67 -11.94 11.70
C ILE A 495 25.38 -12.72 11.91
N ASP A 496 24.29 -12.26 11.29
CA ASP A 496 22.98 -12.89 11.39
C ASP A 496 22.71 -13.87 10.25
N GLY A 497 22.75 -15.17 10.55
CA GLY A 497 22.44 -16.21 9.57
C GLY A 497 20.97 -16.22 9.10
N ARG A 498 20.05 -15.61 9.84
CA ARG A 498 18.65 -15.41 9.39
C ARG A 498 18.62 -14.47 8.20
N GLU A 499 19.39 -13.38 8.26
CA GLU A 499 19.43 -12.40 7.18
C GLU A 499 20.07 -12.95 5.92
N ILE A 500 21.13 -13.76 6.05
CA ILE A 500 21.73 -14.48 4.91
C ILE A 500 20.67 -15.34 4.20
N ALA A 501 19.94 -16.15 4.97
CA ALA A 501 18.88 -16.99 4.41
C ALA A 501 17.76 -16.16 3.74
N LEU A 502 17.30 -15.08 4.37
CA LEU A 502 16.26 -14.22 3.82
C LEU A 502 16.71 -13.52 2.54
N GLN A 503 17.96 -13.06 2.48
CA GLN A 503 18.55 -12.47 1.28
C GLN A 503 18.56 -13.47 0.13
N HIS A 504 19.05 -14.69 0.36
CA HIS A 504 19.07 -15.74 -0.67
C HIS A 504 17.67 -16.02 -1.21
N ARG A 505 16.66 -16.06 -0.33
CA ARG A 505 15.26 -16.25 -0.73
C ARG A 505 14.74 -15.09 -1.56
N GLU A 506 15.02 -13.85 -1.15
CA GLU A 506 14.60 -12.66 -1.89
C GLU A 506 15.27 -12.59 -3.28
N GLN A 507 16.58 -12.86 -3.36
CA GLN A 507 17.33 -12.93 -4.62
C GLN A 507 16.75 -14.01 -5.55
N LYS A 508 16.46 -15.19 -5.01
CA LYS A 508 15.82 -16.27 -5.76
C LYS A 508 14.45 -15.86 -6.30
N VAL A 509 13.59 -15.29 -5.46
CA VAL A 509 12.27 -14.78 -5.86
C VAL A 509 12.39 -13.72 -6.95
N LYS A 510 13.35 -12.78 -6.84
CA LYS A 510 13.62 -11.75 -7.86
C LYS A 510 14.04 -12.40 -9.18
N SER A 511 14.94 -13.38 -9.15
CA SER A 511 15.43 -14.11 -10.34
C SER A 511 14.32 -14.92 -11.04
N GLU A 512 13.31 -15.36 -10.29
CA GLU A 512 12.18 -16.16 -10.77
C GLU A 512 10.93 -15.31 -11.12
N GLY A 513 11.12 -14.02 -11.42
CA GLY A 513 10.04 -13.14 -11.85
C GLY A 513 9.20 -12.55 -10.71
N ASN A 514 9.83 -12.31 -9.55
CA ASN A 514 9.23 -11.77 -8.32
C ASN A 514 8.12 -12.64 -7.71
N ARG A 515 8.21 -13.97 -7.87
CA ARG A 515 7.30 -14.93 -7.25
C ARG A 515 8.07 -16.13 -6.73
N VAL A 516 7.56 -16.74 -5.67
CA VAL A 516 8.06 -18.03 -5.19
C VAL A 516 7.52 -19.13 -6.10
N THR A 517 8.38 -19.79 -6.87
CA THR A 517 7.94 -20.79 -7.87
C THR A 517 8.05 -22.24 -7.37
N ASP A 518 8.79 -22.48 -6.29
CA ASP A 518 9.03 -23.81 -5.76
C ASP A 518 7.71 -24.50 -5.34
N PRO A 519 7.34 -25.64 -5.97
CA PRO A 519 6.06 -26.30 -5.72
C PRO A 519 5.84 -26.70 -4.26
N ALA A 520 6.91 -26.91 -3.50
CA ALA A 520 6.83 -27.30 -2.09
C ALA A 520 6.13 -26.22 -1.23
N TYR A 521 6.11 -24.96 -1.67
CA TYR A 521 5.51 -23.84 -0.95
C TYR A 521 4.15 -23.39 -1.50
N ARG A 522 3.65 -24.02 -2.57
CA ARG A 522 2.40 -23.59 -3.22
C ARG A 522 1.21 -23.59 -2.24
N ALA A 523 1.10 -24.60 -1.38
CA ALA A 523 0.01 -24.72 -0.43
C ALA A 523 0.06 -23.64 0.67
N ILE A 524 1.26 -23.37 1.22
CA ILE A 524 1.41 -22.35 2.26
C ILE A 524 1.21 -20.94 1.69
N LEU A 525 1.69 -20.67 0.49
CA LEU A 525 1.48 -19.38 -0.17
C LEU A 525 0.01 -19.15 -0.52
N TRP A 526 -0.67 -20.16 -1.07
CA TRP A 526 -2.10 -20.07 -1.32
C TRP A 526 -2.89 -19.75 -0.06
N GLU A 527 -2.54 -20.37 1.08
CA GLU A 527 -3.24 -20.15 2.33
C GLU A 527 -2.88 -18.79 2.98
N LYS A 528 -1.59 -18.44 3.03
CA LYS A 528 -1.05 -17.37 3.89
C LYS A 528 -0.76 -16.06 3.17
N ASN A 529 -0.55 -16.06 1.86
CA ASN A 529 -0.44 -14.83 1.08
C ASN A 529 -1.86 -14.30 0.85
N GLN A 530 -2.17 -13.10 1.37
CA GLN A 530 -3.53 -12.57 1.43
C GLN A 530 -4.48 -13.59 2.08
N TYR A 531 -4.29 -13.79 3.39
CA TYR A 531 -4.79 -14.93 4.14
C TYR A 531 -6.25 -15.31 3.82
N GLN A 532 -6.46 -16.54 3.38
CA GLN A 532 -7.75 -16.99 2.82
C GLN A 532 -8.88 -17.07 3.84
N PHE A 533 -8.53 -17.17 5.12
CA PHE A 533 -9.46 -17.33 6.25
C PHE A 533 -9.54 -16.08 7.13
N ALA A 534 -9.13 -14.92 6.59
CA ALA A 534 -9.23 -13.65 7.27
C ALA A 534 -10.69 -13.28 7.58
N ASN A 535 -10.95 -12.74 8.76
CA ASN A 535 -12.27 -12.28 9.18
C ASN A 535 -12.19 -11.13 10.18
N TYR A 536 -12.82 -10.01 9.80
CA TYR A 536 -12.78 -8.71 10.49
C TYR A 536 -14.13 -8.32 11.11
N LYS A 537 -15.15 -9.19 11.03
CA LYS A 537 -16.53 -8.87 11.43
C LYS A 537 -16.64 -8.34 12.87
N ASN A 538 -15.76 -8.80 13.77
CA ASN A 538 -15.75 -8.41 15.18
C ASN A 538 -14.47 -7.64 15.58
N ALA A 539 -13.83 -6.95 14.63
CA ALA A 539 -12.57 -6.21 14.83
C ALA A 539 -12.76 -4.69 14.95
N SER A 540 -13.93 -4.21 15.40
CA SER A 540 -14.29 -2.78 15.50
C SER A 540 -14.24 -2.22 16.93
N TYR A 541 -13.37 -2.76 17.77
CA TYR A 541 -13.19 -2.36 19.17
C TYR A 541 -11.84 -1.66 19.33
N GLU A 542 -11.67 -0.79 20.34
CA GLU A 542 -10.37 -0.12 20.56
C GLU A 542 -9.23 -1.12 20.82
N SER A 543 -9.52 -2.21 21.53
CA SER A 543 -8.62 -3.34 21.76
C SER A 543 -9.14 -4.59 21.05
N VAL A 544 -8.28 -5.27 20.29
CA VAL A 544 -8.65 -6.46 19.52
C VAL A 544 -7.68 -7.61 19.78
N LEU A 545 -8.21 -8.79 20.07
CA LEU A 545 -7.44 -10.04 20.14
C LEU A 545 -7.01 -10.47 18.74
N PHE A 546 -5.71 -10.42 18.47
CA PHE A 546 -5.10 -11.01 17.29
C PHE A 546 -4.78 -12.48 17.56
N THR A 547 -5.64 -13.37 17.05
CA THR A 547 -5.47 -14.80 17.33
C THR A 547 -4.27 -15.42 16.60
N GLY A 548 -3.83 -14.79 15.51
CA GLY A 548 -2.95 -15.42 14.53
C GLY A 548 -3.62 -16.60 13.83
N CYS A 549 -2.89 -17.22 12.91
CA CYS A 549 -3.45 -18.28 12.07
C CYS A 549 -3.34 -19.69 12.71
N ASN A 550 -2.22 -20.01 13.36
CA ASN A 550 -1.98 -21.36 13.89
C ASN A 550 -2.57 -21.60 15.29
N PHE A 551 -2.76 -20.57 16.12
CA PHE A 551 -3.31 -20.78 17.46
C PHE A 551 -4.75 -21.33 17.42
N VAL A 552 -5.66 -20.67 16.69
CA VAL A 552 -7.05 -21.14 16.47
C VAL A 552 -7.16 -22.46 15.73
N SER A 553 -6.07 -22.88 15.09
CA SER A 553 -5.96 -24.14 14.36
C SER A 553 -5.70 -25.32 15.30
N PHE A 554 -4.78 -25.14 16.26
CA PHE A 554 -4.34 -26.16 17.19
C PHE A 554 -5.02 -26.10 18.57
N TYR A 555 -5.57 -24.94 18.92
CA TYR A 555 -6.23 -24.67 20.20
C TYR A 555 -7.59 -23.97 20.00
N PRO A 556 -8.51 -24.51 19.17
CA PRO A 556 -9.80 -23.88 18.92
C PRO A 556 -10.67 -23.70 20.18
N LYS A 557 -10.66 -24.64 21.14
CA LYS A 557 -11.46 -24.54 22.37
C LYS A 557 -10.91 -23.46 23.29
N THR A 558 -9.60 -23.44 23.49
CA THR A 558 -8.92 -22.41 24.28
C THR A 558 -9.10 -21.03 23.64
N ALA A 559 -9.03 -20.94 22.30
CA ALA A 559 -9.31 -19.71 21.59
C ALA A 559 -10.78 -19.26 21.73
N ASP A 560 -11.74 -20.17 21.58
CA ASP A 560 -13.17 -19.84 21.71
C ASP A 560 -13.51 -19.38 23.14
N TYR A 561 -12.98 -20.05 24.17
CA TYR A 561 -13.09 -19.61 25.56
C TYR A 561 -12.51 -18.20 25.75
N LEU A 562 -11.27 -17.99 25.29
CA LEU A 562 -10.62 -16.69 25.41
C LEU A 562 -11.40 -15.56 24.71
N ILE A 563 -11.89 -15.82 23.50
CA ILE A 563 -12.68 -14.84 22.73
C ILE A 563 -13.99 -14.52 23.45
N GLN A 564 -14.68 -15.52 24.00
CA GLN A 564 -15.92 -15.32 24.73
C GLN A 564 -15.72 -14.47 25.99
N GLU A 565 -14.66 -14.72 26.75
CA GLU A 565 -14.35 -13.97 27.97
C GLU A 565 -13.92 -12.53 27.66
N LEU A 566 -13.07 -12.33 26.65
CA LEU A 566 -12.60 -11.01 26.25
C LEU A 566 -13.74 -10.16 25.65
N ARG A 567 -14.66 -10.79 24.90
CA ARG A 567 -15.81 -10.08 24.32
C ARG A 567 -16.74 -9.51 25.37
N GLN A 568 -16.94 -10.21 26.49
CA GLN A 568 -17.72 -9.69 27.64
C GLN A 568 -17.10 -8.42 28.25
N ARG A 569 -15.82 -8.17 27.98
CA ARG A 569 -15.04 -7.03 28.46
C ARG A 569 -14.79 -5.98 27.39
N GLY A 570 -15.55 -6.02 26.29
CA GLY A 570 -15.43 -5.02 25.20
C GLY A 570 -14.16 -5.16 24.36
N ILE A 571 -13.54 -6.34 24.31
CA ILE A 571 -12.38 -6.62 23.46
C ILE A 571 -12.85 -7.42 22.24
N GLY A 572 -12.50 -6.93 21.05
CA GLY A 572 -12.82 -7.55 19.77
C GLY A 572 -11.96 -8.76 19.44
N VAL A 573 -12.22 -9.39 18.29
CA VAL A 573 -11.39 -10.48 17.76
C VAL A 573 -11.09 -10.26 16.28
N LEU A 574 -9.84 -10.49 15.91
CA LEU A 574 -9.36 -10.55 14.54
C LEU A 574 -8.79 -11.94 14.25
N TYR A 575 -9.37 -12.60 13.25
CA TYR A 575 -8.81 -13.82 12.66
C TYR A 575 -8.00 -13.42 11.43
N GLU A 576 -6.68 -13.49 11.54
CA GLU A 576 -5.78 -13.05 10.47
C GLU A 576 -4.42 -13.75 10.56
N CYS A 577 -3.69 -13.81 9.45
CA CYS A 577 -2.28 -14.16 9.41
C CYS A 577 -1.44 -12.87 9.44
N CYS A 578 -0.38 -12.88 10.24
CA CYS A 578 0.57 -11.76 10.25
C CYS A 578 1.40 -11.63 8.96
N GLY A 579 1.33 -12.57 8.01
CA GLY A 579 2.14 -12.54 6.78
C GLY A 579 3.56 -13.12 6.90
N LYS A 580 4.06 -13.33 8.13
CA LYS A 580 5.41 -13.89 8.38
C LYS A 580 5.83 -15.08 7.49
N PRO A 581 5.02 -16.16 7.31
CA PRO A 581 5.45 -17.27 6.47
C PRO A 581 5.69 -16.89 5.00
N THR A 582 4.90 -15.94 4.48
CA THR A 582 5.07 -15.41 3.11
C THR A 582 6.36 -14.60 3.01
N ALA A 583 6.63 -13.73 3.99
CA ALA A 583 7.87 -12.96 4.05
C ALA A 583 9.10 -13.86 4.18
N GLU A 584 9.02 -14.89 5.03
CA GLU A 584 10.11 -15.85 5.21
C GLU A 584 10.41 -16.64 3.93
N LEU A 585 9.50 -16.74 2.97
CA LEU A 585 9.77 -17.37 1.67
C LEU A 585 10.42 -16.43 0.65
N GLY A 586 10.76 -15.20 1.03
CA GLY A 586 11.36 -14.20 0.14
C GLY A 586 10.32 -13.30 -0.55
N ALA A 587 9.03 -13.55 -0.37
CA ALA A 587 7.94 -12.68 -0.87
C ALA A 587 7.66 -11.51 0.10
N GLY A 588 8.70 -10.77 0.48
CA GLY A 588 8.63 -9.68 1.46
C GLY A 588 7.68 -8.56 1.05
N LYS A 589 7.68 -8.18 -0.23
CA LYS A 589 6.78 -7.14 -0.77
C LYS A 589 5.30 -7.50 -0.61
N ASP A 590 4.93 -8.74 -0.90
CA ASP A 590 3.55 -9.21 -0.75
C ASP A 590 3.11 -9.18 0.72
N ALA A 591 4.01 -9.59 1.63
CA ALA A 591 3.74 -9.59 3.06
C ALA A 591 3.63 -8.17 3.63
N GLU A 592 4.45 -7.23 3.14
CA GLU A 592 4.40 -5.81 3.51
C GLU A 592 3.08 -5.16 3.06
N VAL A 593 2.68 -5.38 1.80
CA VAL A 593 1.38 -4.92 1.29
C VAL A 593 0.24 -5.49 2.13
N HIS A 594 0.30 -6.77 2.50
CA HIS A 594 -0.69 -7.40 3.38
C HIS A 594 -0.75 -6.73 4.76
N LEU A 595 0.40 -6.47 5.38
CA LEU A 595 0.47 -5.78 6.68
C LEU A 595 -0.11 -4.36 6.61
N GLN A 596 0.25 -3.57 5.60
CA GLN A 596 -0.26 -2.21 5.42
C GLN A 596 -1.77 -2.19 5.20
N GLN A 597 -2.30 -3.14 4.43
CA GLN A 597 -3.74 -3.27 4.22
C GLN A 597 -4.47 -3.64 5.52
N MET A 598 -3.93 -4.57 6.30
CA MET A 598 -4.48 -4.96 7.60
C MET A 598 -4.46 -3.77 8.57
N GLU A 599 -3.32 -3.07 8.68
CA GLU A 599 -3.17 -1.91 9.57
C GLU A 599 -4.16 -0.80 9.19
N ARG A 600 -4.27 -0.46 7.91
CA ARG A 600 -5.23 0.54 7.43
C ARG A 600 -6.66 0.20 7.86
N ARG A 601 -7.09 -1.04 7.63
CA ARG A 601 -8.44 -1.50 8.01
C ARG A 601 -8.68 -1.43 9.52
N LEU A 602 -7.67 -1.74 10.32
CA LEU A 602 -7.77 -1.68 11.78
C LEU A 602 -7.85 -0.24 12.28
N LYS A 603 -7.06 0.68 11.71
CA LYS A 603 -7.13 2.11 12.04
C LYS A 603 -8.48 2.72 11.64
N GLU A 604 -8.98 2.39 10.45
CA GLU A 604 -10.31 2.80 9.98
C GLU A 604 -11.44 2.29 10.90
N ALA A 605 -11.25 1.12 11.51
CA ALA A 605 -12.17 0.55 12.49
C ALA A 605 -11.97 1.09 13.92
N GLY A 606 -11.06 2.04 14.15
CA GLY A 606 -10.80 2.67 15.45
C GLY A 606 -9.96 1.82 16.41
N VAL A 607 -9.28 0.78 15.92
CA VAL A 607 -8.41 -0.08 16.73
C VAL A 607 -7.13 0.66 17.11
N LYS A 608 -6.76 0.62 18.38
CA LYS A 608 -5.54 1.23 18.95
C LYS A 608 -4.56 0.19 19.49
N GLU A 609 -5.07 -0.98 19.89
CA GLU A 609 -4.30 -2.03 20.55
C GLU A 609 -4.60 -3.41 19.95
N LEU A 610 -3.53 -4.18 19.71
CA LEU A 610 -3.60 -5.59 19.33
C LEU A 610 -3.03 -6.47 20.44
N ILE A 611 -3.86 -7.41 20.91
CA ILE A 611 -3.49 -8.40 21.93
C ILE A 611 -3.01 -9.66 21.20
N MET A 612 -1.72 -9.96 21.33
CA MET A 612 -1.01 -10.95 20.53
C MET A 612 -0.91 -12.28 21.28
N VAL A 613 -1.48 -13.33 20.69
CA VAL A 613 -1.41 -14.70 21.27
C VAL A 613 -0.11 -15.42 20.91
N CYS A 614 0.51 -15.05 19.79
CA CYS A 614 1.64 -15.78 19.22
C CYS A 614 2.90 -14.90 19.19
N PRO A 615 4.05 -15.36 19.74
CA PRO A 615 5.29 -14.60 19.70
C PRO A 615 5.77 -14.36 18.26
N ASN A 616 5.58 -15.33 17.34
CA ASN A 616 5.93 -15.14 15.93
C ASN A 616 5.20 -13.95 15.30
N CYS A 617 3.92 -13.75 15.62
CA CYS A 617 3.14 -12.63 15.12
C CYS A 617 3.59 -11.31 15.77
N TYR A 618 3.82 -11.32 17.08
CA TYR A 618 4.29 -10.14 17.83
C TYR A 618 5.60 -9.60 17.28
N TYR A 619 6.68 -10.40 17.22
CA TYR A 619 7.99 -9.93 16.77
C TYR A 619 8.04 -9.61 15.27
N TYR A 620 7.18 -10.24 14.46
CA TYR A 620 7.09 -9.87 13.05
C TYR A 620 6.40 -8.51 12.87
N MET A 621 5.35 -8.22 13.63
CA MET A 621 4.62 -6.96 13.53
C MET A 621 5.28 -5.81 14.31
N LYS A 622 6.09 -6.12 15.34
CA LYS A 622 6.86 -5.14 16.11
C LYS A 622 7.73 -4.29 15.17
N GLY A 623 7.56 -2.96 15.24
CA GLY A 623 8.25 -2.01 14.37
C GLY A 623 7.75 -1.93 12.92
N ARG A 624 6.76 -2.76 12.52
CA ARG A 624 6.18 -2.76 11.16
C ARG A 624 4.74 -2.28 11.10
N VAL A 625 4.08 -2.14 12.26
CA VAL A 625 2.74 -1.55 12.36
C VAL A 625 2.74 -0.48 13.44
N ASN A 626 2.04 0.62 13.19
CA ASN A 626 1.85 1.69 14.15
C ASN A 626 0.55 1.46 14.95
N LEU A 627 0.55 0.37 15.72
CA LEU A 627 -0.47 -0.03 16.67
C LEU A 627 0.22 -0.53 17.95
N ARG A 628 -0.41 -0.32 19.12
CA ARG A 628 0.13 -0.84 20.38
C ARG A 628 0.02 -2.37 20.40
N LEU A 629 1.14 -3.07 20.51
CA LEU A 629 1.16 -4.53 20.60
C LEU A 629 1.32 -4.95 22.07
N VAL A 630 0.46 -5.83 22.56
CA VAL A 630 0.49 -6.34 23.94
C VAL A 630 0.46 -7.86 23.92
N SER A 631 1.27 -8.54 24.74
CA SER A 631 1.20 -10.00 24.83
C SER A 631 -0.12 -10.42 25.49
N ILE A 632 -0.66 -11.58 25.11
CA ILE A 632 -1.87 -12.11 25.76
C ILE A 632 -1.72 -12.27 27.28
N TYR A 633 -0.53 -12.60 27.76
CA TYR A 633 -0.27 -12.80 29.19
C TYR A 633 -0.26 -11.49 29.96
N ASP A 634 0.31 -10.41 29.39
CA ASP A 634 0.20 -9.07 29.98
C ASP A 634 -1.26 -8.64 30.08
N LYS A 635 -2.05 -8.89 29.03
CA LYS A 635 -3.46 -8.52 29.01
C LYS A 635 -4.30 -9.33 29.99
N LEU A 636 -4.04 -10.63 30.13
CA LEU A 636 -4.72 -11.45 31.14
C LEU A 636 -4.41 -10.98 32.56
N ALA A 637 -3.17 -10.58 32.83
CA ALA A 637 -2.76 -10.06 34.13
C ALA A 637 -3.45 -8.71 34.42
N GLU A 638 -3.51 -7.82 33.42
CA GLU A 638 -4.26 -6.54 33.48
C GLU A 638 -5.74 -6.76 33.82
N LEU A 639 -6.37 -7.79 33.24
CA LEU A 639 -7.79 -8.09 33.41
C LEU A 639 -8.11 -8.93 34.66
N GLY A 640 -7.10 -9.37 35.41
CA GLY A 640 -7.26 -10.30 36.54
C GLY A 640 -7.81 -11.66 36.12
N MET A 641 -7.41 -12.16 34.95
CA MET A 641 -7.88 -13.42 34.36
C MET A 641 -6.79 -14.48 34.34
N GLY A 642 -7.19 -15.73 34.54
CA GLY A 642 -6.28 -16.90 34.53
C GLY A 642 -5.88 -17.35 35.93
N GLN A 643 -5.50 -18.62 36.04
CA GLN A 643 -5.08 -19.25 37.28
C GLN A 643 -3.55 -19.28 37.41
N ARG A 644 -3.08 -19.40 38.65
CA ARG A 644 -1.68 -19.71 38.93
C ARG A 644 -1.39 -21.15 38.52
N ILE A 645 -0.20 -21.39 37.97
CA ILE A 645 0.29 -22.70 37.55
C ILE A 645 1.57 -23.06 38.32
N PRO A 646 1.89 -24.35 38.49
CA PRO A 646 3.10 -24.78 39.19
C PRO A 646 4.38 -24.19 38.59
N GLY A 647 5.38 -23.95 39.43
CA GLY A 647 6.74 -23.61 39.01
C GLY A 647 7.56 -24.82 38.54
N GLY A 648 8.77 -24.59 38.05
CA GLY A 648 9.72 -25.65 37.69
C GLY A 648 9.36 -26.46 36.43
N LEU A 649 8.30 -26.07 35.72
CA LEU A 649 7.87 -26.72 34.48
C LEU A 649 8.99 -26.65 33.41
N PRO A 650 9.23 -27.72 32.64
CA PRO A 650 10.25 -27.76 31.60
C PRO A 650 9.80 -26.97 30.36
N PHE A 651 10.40 -25.81 30.12
CA PHE A 651 10.02 -24.91 29.03
C PHE A 651 10.96 -25.00 27.84
N TYR A 652 10.37 -25.10 26.64
CA TYR A 652 11.04 -24.79 25.38
C TYR A 652 10.70 -23.36 24.95
N TYR A 653 11.73 -22.53 24.76
CA TYR A 653 11.58 -21.14 24.35
C TYR A 653 11.48 -21.00 22.82
N PRO A 654 10.35 -20.51 22.25
CA PRO A 654 10.20 -20.27 20.83
C PRO A 654 11.27 -19.31 20.30
N CYS A 655 11.83 -19.61 19.12
CA CYS A 655 12.91 -18.84 18.49
C CYS A 655 12.74 -17.30 18.55
N PRO A 656 11.58 -16.70 18.20
CA PRO A 656 11.46 -15.24 18.19
C PRO A 656 11.48 -14.58 19.58
N ASP A 657 11.14 -15.30 20.65
CA ASP A 657 11.05 -14.74 22.02
C ASP A 657 12.25 -15.12 22.89
N ARG A 658 13.23 -15.86 22.34
CA ARG A 658 14.35 -16.45 23.10
C ARG A 658 15.24 -15.41 23.78
N GLU A 659 15.43 -14.25 23.14
CA GLU A 659 16.32 -13.18 23.60
C GLU A 659 15.57 -12.20 24.52
N GLU A 660 14.59 -11.46 24.01
CA GLU A 660 13.89 -10.43 24.77
C GLU A 660 12.94 -10.99 25.86
N LYS A 661 12.46 -12.23 25.68
CA LYS A 661 11.60 -12.98 26.61
C LYS A 661 10.32 -12.22 27.01
N VAL A 662 9.75 -11.44 26.10
CA VAL A 662 8.54 -10.64 26.34
C VAL A 662 7.37 -11.52 26.80
N PHE A 663 7.10 -12.61 26.08
CA PHE A 663 5.98 -13.50 26.43
C PHE A 663 6.27 -14.27 27.71
N LEU A 664 7.50 -14.75 27.89
CA LEU A 664 7.92 -15.48 29.08
C LEU A 664 7.79 -14.65 30.36
N LYS A 665 8.20 -13.37 30.32
CA LYS A 665 8.02 -12.44 31.44
C LYS A 665 6.55 -12.27 31.83
N GLY A 666 5.65 -12.21 30.84
CA GLY A 666 4.21 -12.18 31.09
C GLY A 666 3.70 -13.49 31.71
N ILE A 667 4.17 -14.65 31.23
CA ILE A 667 3.81 -15.98 31.74
C ILE A 667 4.20 -16.14 33.21
N ARG A 668 5.39 -15.69 33.62
CA ARG A 668 5.91 -15.80 34.99
C ARG A 668 4.99 -15.19 36.06
N ARG A 669 4.16 -14.21 35.69
CA ARG A 669 3.13 -13.65 36.60
C ARG A 669 2.06 -14.66 37.01
N PHE A 670 1.89 -15.71 36.22
CA PHE A 670 0.98 -16.82 36.51
C PHE A 670 1.69 -18.02 37.13
N MET A 671 3.01 -17.98 37.40
CA MET A 671 3.74 -19.14 37.92
C MET A 671 4.08 -19.02 39.40
N GLU A 672 3.89 -20.10 40.16
CA GLU A 672 4.24 -20.19 41.59
C GLU A 672 5.73 -20.00 41.85
N ALA A 673 6.58 -20.53 40.96
CA ALA A 673 8.01 -20.29 40.89
C ALA A 673 8.45 -20.23 39.41
N GLU A 674 9.69 -19.83 39.13
CA GLU A 674 10.18 -19.75 37.75
C GLU A 674 10.18 -21.11 37.04
N GLU A 675 10.04 -21.07 35.72
CA GLU A 675 10.20 -22.23 34.84
C GLU A 675 11.66 -22.68 34.75
N ARG A 676 11.89 -23.92 34.29
CA ARG A 676 13.24 -24.37 33.91
C ARG A 676 13.45 -24.25 32.41
N ASP A 677 14.60 -23.71 32.02
CA ASP A 677 15.13 -23.87 30.66
C ASP A 677 15.64 -25.31 30.49
N ALA A 678 14.74 -26.21 30.10
CA ALA A 678 15.02 -27.64 30.05
C ALA A 678 15.56 -28.10 28.68
N PHE A 679 15.60 -27.22 27.68
CA PHE A 679 15.97 -27.57 26.30
C PHE A 679 17.02 -26.62 25.68
N PRO A 680 18.15 -26.30 26.38
CA PRO A 680 19.12 -25.30 25.93
C PRO A 680 19.87 -25.68 24.63
N GLU A 681 19.96 -26.98 24.35
CA GLU A 681 20.60 -27.54 23.15
C GLU A 681 19.64 -27.62 21.94
N VAL A 682 18.34 -27.43 22.15
CA VAL A 682 17.34 -27.49 21.07
C VAL A 682 17.26 -26.15 20.36
N GLN A 683 17.93 -26.05 19.21
CA GLN A 683 18.00 -24.79 18.45
C GLN A 683 16.65 -24.30 17.88
N CYS A 684 15.74 -25.20 17.52
CA CYS A 684 14.49 -24.92 16.82
C CYS A 684 13.55 -26.12 16.98
N CYS A 685 12.23 -25.89 16.92
CA CYS A 685 11.23 -26.95 16.88
C CYS A 685 11.05 -27.58 15.49
N GLY A 686 11.96 -27.35 14.53
CA GLY A 686 11.87 -27.91 13.18
C GLY A 686 10.84 -27.30 12.19
N LEU A 687 10.06 -26.27 12.56
CA LEU A 687 9.11 -25.61 11.62
C LEU A 687 9.55 -24.23 11.10
N GLY A 688 10.60 -23.66 11.69
CA GLY A 688 11.02 -22.29 11.36
C GLY A 688 11.42 -22.14 9.88
N GLY A 689 11.17 -20.95 9.32
CA GLY A 689 11.56 -20.61 7.94
C GLY A 689 10.95 -21.50 6.87
N CYS A 690 9.92 -22.30 7.17
CA CYS A 690 9.34 -23.31 6.29
C CYS A 690 10.35 -24.35 5.77
N ALA A 691 11.52 -24.47 6.42
CA ALA A 691 12.64 -25.26 5.92
C ALA A 691 12.40 -26.77 5.95
N VAL A 692 11.45 -27.24 6.76
CA VAL A 692 11.04 -28.67 6.81
C VAL A 692 10.68 -29.24 5.44
N ALA A 693 10.24 -28.41 4.48
CA ALA A 693 9.97 -28.83 3.12
C ALA A 693 11.22 -29.31 2.37
N LYS A 694 12.40 -28.80 2.73
CA LYS A 694 13.71 -29.20 2.16
C LYS A 694 14.53 -30.03 3.13
N GLU A 695 14.28 -29.87 4.43
CA GLU A 695 15.08 -30.45 5.51
C GLU A 695 14.24 -31.25 6.53
N PRO A 696 13.45 -32.25 6.09
CA PRO A 696 12.63 -33.04 7.01
C PRO A 696 13.47 -33.89 7.97
N ALA A 697 14.66 -34.33 7.53
CA ALA A 697 15.59 -35.11 8.37
C ALA A 697 16.17 -34.25 9.50
N LEU A 698 16.66 -33.05 9.20
CA LEU A 698 17.14 -32.12 10.23
C LEU A 698 16.03 -31.69 11.18
N ALA A 699 14.82 -31.47 10.67
CA ALA A 699 13.68 -31.16 11.53
C ALA A 699 13.42 -32.29 12.55
N LYS A 700 13.54 -33.55 12.13
CA LYS A 700 13.42 -34.73 13.01
C LYS A 700 14.60 -34.86 13.98
N GLU A 701 15.80 -34.45 13.60
CA GLU A 701 16.96 -34.47 14.48
C GLU A 701 16.87 -33.47 15.62
N MET A 702 16.34 -32.26 15.36
CA MET A 702 16.08 -31.27 16.42
C MET A 702 15.08 -31.78 17.46
N GLU A 703 14.12 -32.58 17.03
CA GLU A 703 13.14 -33.23 17.90
C GLU A 703 13.80 -34.31 18.77
N LYS A 704 14.72 -35.10 18.21
CA LYS A 704 15.52 -36.06 18.99
C LYS A 704 16.39 -35.38 20.05
N LEU A 705 16.92 -34.19 19.77
CA LEU A 705 17.64 -33.41 20.78
C LEU A 705 16.73 -33.01 21.94
N ALA A 706 15.46 -32.71 21.66
CA ALA A 706 14.49 -32.48 22.72
C ALA A 706 14.25 -33.77 23.52
N GLU A 707 14.14 -34.94 22.87
CA GLU A 707 13.90 -36.22 23.57
C GLU A 707 15.09 -36.57 24.47
N ALA A 708 16.30 -36.29 24.00
CA ALA A 708 17.55 -36.49 24.74
C ALA A 708 17.66 -35.61 26.00
N ALA A 709 16.85 -34.55 26.14
CA ALA A 709 16.79 -33.76 27.37
C ALA A 709 16.17 -34.53 28.55
N GLY A 710 15.50 -35.67 28.31
CA GLY A 710 14.98 -36.54 29.36
C GLY A 710 13.71 -36.03 30.05
N GLU A 711 13.08 -34.97 29.54
CA GLU A 711 11.87 -34.39 30.09
C GLU A 711 10.63 -35.14 29.60
N ALA A 712 9.77 -35.55 30.53
CA ALA A 712 8.57 -36.30 30.18
C ALA A 712 7.43 -35.41 29.63
N GLU A 713 7.52 -34.11 29.88
CA GLU A 713 6.58 -33.06 29.46
C GLU A 713 7.35 -31.90 28.83
N LEU A 714 6.70 -31.16 27.91
CA LEU A 714 7.29 -29.98 27.29
C LEU A 714 6.25 -28.87 27.26
N TYR A 715 6.57 -27.74 27.90
CA TYR A 715 5.73 -26.55 27.89
C TYR A 715 6.32 -25.50 26.96
N THR A 716 5.46 -24.85 26.18
CA THR A 716 5.86 -23.70 25.37
C THR A 716 4.66 -22.78 25.15
N TYR A 717 4.87 -21.66 24.47
CA TYR A 717 3.86 -20.64 24.21
C TYR A 717 3.80 -20.26 22.73
N CYS A 718 4.14 -21.22 21.87
CA CYS A 718 3.97 -21.15 20.44
C CYS A 718 3.20 -22.40 19.96
N ALA A 719 1.98 -22.21 19.46
CA ALA A 719 1.15 -23.31 18.98
C ALA A 719 1.79 -24.12 17.84
N SER A 720 2.61 -23.47 17.00
CA SER A 720 3.39 -24.16 15.97
C SER A 720 4.46 -25.07 16.56
N CYS A 721 5.18 -24.63 17.60
CA CYS A 721 6.17 -25.46 18.27
C CYS A 721 5.50 -26.70 18.87
N VAL A 722 4.42 -26.53 19.62
CA VAL A 722 3.67 -27.67 20.17
C VAL A 722 3.25 -28.65 19.07
N SER A 723 2.70 -28.13 17.97
CA SER A 723 2.27 -28.98 16.86
C SER A 723 3.40 -29.85 16.31
N ASN A 724 4.60 -29.28 16.12
CA ASN A 724 5.71 -30.05 15.57
C ASN A 724 6.26 -31.09 16.53
N PHE A 725 6.46 -30.71 17.80
CA PHE A 725 6.90 -31.63 18.85
C PHE A 725 5.97 -32.85 18.92
N ARG A 726 4.65 -32.61 18.96
CA ARG A 726 3.66 -33.70 18.98
C ARG A 726 3.65 -34.56 17.73
N ARG A 727 3.87 -33.98 16.55
CA ARG A 727 3.93 -34.74 15.28
C ARG A 727 5.13 -35.67 15.22
N ASN A 728 6.22 -35.34 15.92
CA ASN A 728 7.48 -36.05 15.83
C ASN A 728 7.80 -36.97 17.01
N GLY A 729 6.93 -37.07 18.02
CA GLY A 729 7.07 -38.07 19.10
C GLY A 729 6.79 -37.54 20.50
N TYR A 730 6.83 -36.22 20.70
CA TYR A 730 6.59 -35.61 22.00
C TYR A 730 5.10 -35.58 22.37
N GLY A 731 4.59 -36.70 22.89
CA GLY A 731 3.16 -36.88 23.20
C GLY A 731 2.58 -35.86 24.19
N ARG A 732 3.42 -35.32 25.08
CA ARG A 732 3.07 -34.34 26.14
C ARG A 732 3.69 -32.95 25.94
N ALA A 733 3.70 -32.48 24.69
CA ALA A 733 3.94 -31.06 24.42
C ALA A 733 2.64 -30.25 24.55
N GLU A 734 2.67 -29.18 25.36
CA GLU A 734 1.49 -28.37 25.71
C GLU A 734 1.75 -26.87 25.59
N HIS A 735 0.69 -26.12 25.28
CA HIS A 735 0.71 -24.67 25.24
C HIS A 735 0.32 -24.10 26.61
N VAL A 736 1.20 -23.34 27.25
CA VAL A 736 0.99 -22.86 28.63
C VAL A 736 -0.31 -22.07 28.81
N LEU A 737 -0.74 -21.32 27.79
CA LEU A 737 -2.00 -20.55 27.84
C LEU A 737 -3.23 -21.41 28.19
N SER A 738 -3.32 -22.66 27.73
CA SER A 738 -4.46 -23.53 28.07
C SER A 738 -4.45 -23.94 29.56
N LYS A 739 -3.26 -24.07 30.18
CA LYS A 739 -3.12 -24.28 31.62
C LYS A 739 -3.53 -23.05 32.42
N ILE A 740 -3.08 -21.87 32.00
CA ILE A 740 -3.43 -20.60 32.65
C ILE A 740 -4.95 -20.35 32.57
N LEU A 741 -5.60 -20.72 31.47
CA LEU A 741 -7.05 -20.56 31.31
C LEU A 741 -7.86 -21.76 31.84
N ASN A 742 -7.21 -22.78 32.40
CA ASN A 742 -7.82 -24.03 32.85
C ASN A 742 -8.69 -24.74 31.78
N VAL A 743 -8.29 -24.65 30.51
CA VAL A 743 -9.00 -25.28 29.39
C VAL A 743 -8.30 -26.58 29.02
N GLN A 744 -9.01 -27.70 29.15
CA GLN A 744 -8.50 -28.99 28.68
C GLN A 744 -8.71 -29.13 27.17
N GLU A 745 -7.59 -29.23 26.45
CA GLU A 745 -7.61 -29.34 25.00
C GLU A 745 -6.52 -30.30 24.50
N LYS A 746 -6.90 -31.20 23.60
CA LYS A 746 -5.95 -32.04 22.87
C LYS A 746 -5.62 -31.37 21.55
N VAL A 747 -4.33 -31.28 21.24
CA VAL A 747 -3.85 -30.69 19.99
C VAL A 747 -4.26 -31.59 18.81
N PRO A 748 -5.02 -31.07 17.83
CA PRO A 748 -5.42 -31.84 16.66
C PRO A 748 -4.20 -32.08 15.74
N LEU A 749 -4.10 -33.31 15.24
CA LEU A 749 -3.12 -33.73 14.23
C LEU A 749 -3.79 -33.94 12.86
N GLY A 750 -3.01 -34.08 11.79
CA GLY A 750 -3.54 -34.30 10.44
C GLY A 750 -4.17 -33.06 9.80
N VAL A 751 -5.31 -33.23 9.12
CA VAL A 751 -5.99 -32.19 8.31
C VAL A 751 -6.94 -31.30 9.10
N THR A 752 -7.39 -31.75 10.27
CA THR A 752 -8.28 -31.04 11.19
C THR A 752 -7.87 -29.58 11.48
N PRO A 753 -6.57 -29.25 11.65
CA PRO A 753 -6.14 -27.87 11.87
C PRO A 753 -6.54 -26.90 10.73
N ILE A 754 -6.54 -27.34 9.46
CA ILE A 754 -6.95 -26.50 8.33
C ILE A 754 -8.45 -26.22 8.39
N LEU A 755 -9.26 -27.23 8.71
CA LEU A 755 -10.72 -27.08 8.88
C LEU A 755 -11.04 -26.08 9.99
N HIS A 756 -10.34 -26.15 11.12
CA HIS A 756 -10.51 -25.19 12.22
C HIS A 756 -10.23 -23.75 11.78
N ARG A 757 -9.25 -23.51 10.90
CA ARG A 757 -9.00 -22.17 10.33
C ARG A 757 -10.10 -21.74 9.38
N ALA A 758 -10.52 -22.64 8.47
CA ALA A 758 -11.55 -22.35 7.48
C ALA A 758 -12.89 -21.93 8.13
N VAL A 759 -13.28 -22.58 9.22
CA VAL A 759 -14.50 -22.24 9.97
C VAL A 759 -14.45 -20.80 10.53
N ARG A 760 -13.27 -20.27 10.84
CA ARG A 760 -13.14 -18.89 11.38
C ARG A 760 -13.52 -17.81 10.38
N LYS A 761 -13.51 -18.10 9.08
CA LYS A 761 -13.94 -17.17 8.02
C LYS A 761 -15.39 -16.72 8.19
N TRP A 762 -16.24 -17.53 8.81
CA TRP A 762 -17.69 -17.34 8.88
C TRP A 762 -18.24 -17.06 10.29
N LYS A 763 -17.39 -17.10 11.33
CA LYS A 763 -17.77 -16.76 12.71
C LYS A 763 -17.79 -15.23 12.92
#